data_AF-A0A0F0I0J1-F1
#
_entry.id   AF-A0A0F0I0J1-F1
#
_cell.length_a   1.000
_cell.length_b   1.000
_cell.length_c   1.000
_cell.angle_alpha   90.00
_cell.angle_beta   90.00
_cell.angle_gamma   90.00
#
_symmetry.space_group_name_H-M   'P 1'
#
loop_
_entity.id
_entity.type
_entity.pdbx_description
1 polymer ?
#
loop_
_entity_poly.entity_id
_entity_poly.type
_entity_poly.pdbx_seq_one_letter_code
_entity_poly.pdbx_strand_id
1 'polypeptide(L)'
;MPTNTITLIISPYHVGLRDHRVGNGPHRIQSQGLIPTLKEQGLQIRIHEIPSVDNFEGEIGRSFEILRRISAAVTEAVDNDTFPLILAGNCMSSAAVACGLKIQDLSFIYFDAHDDLDSPDVNENGYFDAMGLSMLRGESWKTLMGTVPNYRPFSYEGRFLYCGLRDQSDVQRQRVIEAGMKAVWGETSRKVDFVGELRTQLEERSYGSALVHLDLDVLDESYGKVNDYPSPGGLMEEDLVACRERADDDWNLVVPTMTLGIRPPSEPRDPFSNELQHSFSFHLLQLSTSAVYESPDSRTLGFAGWNLSQSLEVNEDSGSSAAFNRARQWLSHCVQHDQACKPPDTEFMPRRLVNVGSWEGSREPFLFEPRTPVPYACLSYCWGIDIDRVMKTTTDNIHSHYQRLELATLPAAIQDAIVVCRALKIPNLWVDSLCIIQDDKVAWLHDASTMHDVYRNSHLTIAVMEPNSCKLRFLGKQQFGGPSWQRLFCPTLPDLPEDTSTELLMRPGEFKPRSNTERSSLDKRGWCLQESLLPNRRLCYDGKEMIWECLCRQVCECGHVVEPQIPYDTSKDYGKLGTTLKTHLPEAEPPFDRMNGFLFRHCSPPMIPYFGWRDLVTDYSHRSLSKRYDALRAISALAKMVRNRLPEKDGLLDEYVAGLWKGELHFDLTWEVKPVDAHDVPPSTGLEDDNETSYRIPSWSWASVGKPITYSFTEAFRIWKYEPEAIDICQIKVIDCKREVPEDPTSAVIGGSLVLQGAFAPVQLVSDNERKVAYVQSTGVQTLPISLDSPALVANGDDQYYCFRLFTLVGYNYGRFRMGPETRFLVLKRSTYKEGAFERIGVGVWDDNFGEKKPCPLFVDVEPAAVEMV
;
A
#
# COMPACT_ATOMS: atom_id res chain seq x y z
N MET A 1 -26.12 -50.14 12.01
CA MET A 1 -27.51 -50.04 11.50
C MET A 1 -27.45 -49.22 10.21
N PRO A 2 -28.10 -49.62 9.10
CA PRO A 2 -28.25 -48.76 7.93
C PRO A 2 -29.34 -47.72 8.22
N THR A 3 -29.03 -46.73 9.04
CA THR A 3 -29.94 -45.65 9.38
C THR A 3 -29.84 -44.56 8.31
N ASN A 4 -30.93 -44.33 7.57
CA ASN A 4 -31.06 -43.18 6.66
C ASN A 4 -31.17 -41.85 7.44
N THR A 5 -30.50 -41.72 8.57
CA THR A 5 -30.48 -40.53 9.42
C THR A 5 -29.10 -40.39 10.07
N ILE A 6 -28.40 -39.33 9.71
CA ILE A 6 -27.15 -38.92 10.36
C ILE A 6 -27.49 -37.81 11.37
N THR A 7 -26.92 -37.89 12.56
CA THR A 7 -26.81 -36.74 13.46
C THR A 7 -25.42 -36.15 13.32
N LEU A 8 -25.35 -34.99 12.65
CA LEU A 8 -24.13 -34.22 12.48
C LEU A 8 -23.85 -33.45 13.77
N ILE A 9 -22.87 -33.89 14.53
CA ILE A 9 -22.44 -33.26 15.79
C ILE A 9 -21.28 -32.33 15.47
N ILE A 10 -21.45 -31.04 15.76
CA ILE A 10 -20.51 -29.99 15.38
C ILE A 10 -19.88 -29.44 16.66
N SER A 11 -18.57 -29.67 16.84
CA SER A 11 -17.78 -29.21 17.99
C SER A 11 -16.71 -28.21 17.55
N PRO A 12 -17.11 -26.95 17.28
CA PRO A 12 -16.25 -25.91 16.70
C PRO A 12 -15.29 -25.30 17.73
N TYR A 13 -14.44 -26.10 18.38
CA TYR A 13 -13.57 -25.67 19.48
C TYR A 13 -12.14 -26.22 19.39
N HIS A 14 -11.16 -25.38 19.74
CA HIS A 14 -9.76 -25.76 20.08
C HIS A 14 -9.52 -25.26 21.51
N VAL A 15 -9.11 -26.13 22.43
CA VAL A 15 -8.95 -25.85 23.89
C VAL A 15 -10.09 -25.03 24.54
N GLY A 16 -11.32 -25.25 24.06
CA GLY A 16 -12.55 -24.56 24.50
C GLY A 16 -12.79 -23.15 23.92
N LEU A 17 -11.96 -22.66 22.99
CA LEU A 17 -12.20 -21.44 22.23
C LEU A 17 -13.01 -21.76 20.96
N ARG A 18 -14.19 -21.12 20.78
CA ARG A 18 -15.05 -21.34 19.61
C ARG A 18 -14.43 -20.73 18.35
N ASP A 19 -14.56 -21.41 17.21
CA ASP A 19 -14.15 -20.96 15.86
C ASP A 19 -12.66 -20.57 15.74
N HIS A 20 -11.80 -21.13 16.61
CA HIS A 20 -10.40 -20.72 16.75
C HIS A 20 -9.43 -21.80 16.28
N ARG A 21 -8.48 -21.47 15.39
CA ARG A 21 -7.52 -22.43 14.77
C ARG A 21 -8.29 -23.63 14.17
N VAL A 22 -7.84 -24.87 14.42
CA VAL A 22 -8.58 -26.10 14.05
C VAL A 22 -10.02 -26.15 14.59
N GLY A 23 -10.35 -25.40 15.65
CA GLY A 23 -11.72 -25.13 16.11
C GLY A 23 -12.65 -24.50 15.07
N ASN A 24 -12.12 -23.85 14.03
CA ASN A 24 -12.89 -23.36 12.89
C ASN A 24 -13.20 -24.46 11.86
N GLY A 25 -12.44 -25.56 11.86
CA GLY A 25 -12.56 -26.70 10.94
C GLY A 25 -13.98 -27.26 10.80
N PRO A 26 -14.74 -27.47 11.89
CA PRO A 26 -16.12 -27.96 11.80
C PRO A 26 -17.07 -27.07 11.03
N HIS A 27 -17.05 -25.76 11.28
CA HIS A 27 -17.84 -24.81 10.50
C HIS A 27 -17.27 -24.63 9.08
N ARG A 28 -15.96 -24.81 8.87
CA ARG A 28 -15.34 -24.83 7.54
C ARG A 28 -15.80 -26.00 6.68
N ILE A 29 -15.86 -27.21 7.23
CA ILE A 29 -16.34 -28.42 6.55
C ILE A 29 -17.87 -28.37 6.37
N GLN A 30 -18.62 -27.91 7.38
CA GLN A 30 -20.07 -27.72 7.25
C GLN A 30 -20.43 -26.65 6.18
N SER A 31 -19.63 -25.59 6.07
CA SER A 31 -19.78 -24.54 5.05
C SER A 31 -19.29 -24.95 3.65
N GLN A 32 -18.53 -26.05 3.56
CA GLN A 32 -18.25 -26.78 2.32
C GLN A 32 -19.39 -27.79 2.08
N GLY A 33 -20.64 -27.29 2.08
CA GLY A 33 -21.85 -27.99 1.63
C GLY A 33 -22.26 -29.34 2.27
N LEU A 34 -21.48 -29.94 3.18
CA LEU A 34 -21.66 -31.31 3.68
C LEU A 34 -23.13 -31.70 4.00
N ILE A 35 -23.93 -30.80 4.59
CA ILE A 35 -25.33 -31.08 4.91
C ILE A 35 -26.19 -31.24 3.65
N PRO A 36 -26.22 -30.30 2.68
CA PRO A 36 -26.66 -30.54 1.31
C PRO A 36 -26.22 -31.88 0.71
N THR A 37 -24.92 -32.14 0.51
CA THR A 37 -24.47 -33.40 -0.14
C THR A 37 -24.98 -34.66 0.57
N LEU A 38 -24.93 -34.74 1.91
CA LEU A 38 -25.46 -35.89 2.63
C LEU A 38 -26.99 -36.03 2.45
N LYS A 39 -27.74 -34.93 2.34
CA LYS A 39 -29.19 -34.96 2.04
C LYS A 39 -29.48 -35.41 0.61
N GLU A 40 -28.63 -35.07 -0.35
CA GLU A 40 -28.78 -35.51 -1.75
C GLU A 40 -28.57 -37.02 -1.92
N GLN A 41 -27.77 -37.64 -1.05
CA GLN A 41 -27.69 -39.12 -0.90
C GLN A 41 -28.94 -39.74 -0.24
N GLY A 42 -30.01 -38.97 0.00
CA GLY A 42 -31.26 -39.43 0.60
C GLY A 42 -31.22 -39.62 2.12
N LEU A 43 -30.19 -39.09 2.80
CA LEU A 43 -30.02 -39.20 4.25
C LEU A 43 -30.69 -38.02 4.97
N GLN A 44 -31.42 -38.30 6.06
CA GLN A 44 -31.98 -37.27 6.91
C GLN A 44 -30.91 -36.72 7.85
N ILE A 45 -30.56 -35.43 7.73
CA ILE A 45 -29.51 -34.84 8.58
C ILE A 45 -30.12 -34.06 9.72
N ARG A 46 -29.95 -34.56 10.94
CA ARG A 46 -30.12 -33.81 12.20
C ARG A 46 -28.80 -33.09 12.49
N ILE A 47 -28.86 -31.92 13.12
CA ILE A 47 -27.68 -31.11 13.45
C ILE A 47 -27.69 -30.87 14.96
N HIS A 48 -26.57 -31.14 15.63
CA HIS A 48 -26.34 -30.86 17.04
C HIS A 48 -25.03 -30.09 17.18
N GLU A 49 -25.10 -28.75 17.22
CA GLU A 49 -23.92 -27.93 17.52
C GLU A 49 -23.68 -27.90 19.04
N ILE A 50 -22.44 -28.15 19.46
CA ILE A 50 -22.05 -28.13 20.88
C ILE A 50 -22.08 -26.68 21.39
N PRO A 51 -22.95 -26.35 22.38
CA PRO A 51 -23.09 -24.96 22.85
C PRO A 51 -21.82 -24.40 23.50
N SER A 52 -21.70 -23.07 23.52
CA SER A 52 -20.57 -22.35 24.11
C SER A 52 -20.31 -22.72 25.57
N VAL A 53 -19.04 -22.88 25.93
CA VAL A 53 -18.56 -23.13 27.29
C VAL A 53 -18.18 -21.83 27.99
N ASP A 54 -18.23 -21.81 29.33
CA ASP A 54 -18.04 -20.60 30.11
C ASP A 54 -16.59 -20.11 30.13
N ASN A 55 -16.42 -18.79 29.98
CA ASN A 55 -15.10 -18.15 29.89
C ASN A 55 -14.35 -17.99 31.22
N PHE A 56 -14.89 -18.46 32.35
CA PHE A 56 -14.22 -18.36 33.65
C PHE A 56 -13.30 -19.57 33.97
N GLU A 57 -13.47 -20.69 33.28
CA GLU A 57 -12.57 -21.84 33.41
C GLU A 57 -11.34 -21.69 32.52
N GLY A 58 -10.20 -22.20 32.99
CA GLY A 58 -8.99 -22.34 32.18
C GLY A 58 -9.17 -23.38 31.08
N GLU A 59 -8.24 -23.40 30.11
CA GLU A 59 -8.43 -24.13 28.86
C GLU A 59 -8.67 -25.64 29.05
N ILE A 60 -8.02 -26.26 30.04
CA ILE A 60 -8.24 -27.66 30.45
C ILE A 60 -9.71 -27.87 30.88
N GLY A 61 -10.27 -27.01 31.73
CA GLY A 61 -11.64 -27.14 32.24
C GLY A 61 -12.67 -27.01 31.12
N ARG A 62 -12.53 -25.97 30.29
CA ARG A 62 -13.36 -25.76 29.09
C ARG A 62 -13.28 -26.95 28.12
N SER A 63 -12.09 -27.54 27.95
CA SER A 63 -11.90 -28.71 27.07
C SER A 63 -12.63 -29.94 27.63
N PHE A 64 -12.54 -30.21 28.93
CA PHE A 64 -13.32 -31.29 29.56
C PHE A 64 -14.83 -31.03 29.60
N GLU A 65 -15.29 -29.77 29.60
CA GLU A 65 -16.69 -29.44 29.37
C GLU A 65 -17.12 -29.74 27.91
N ILE A 66 -16.29 -29.43 26.91
CA ILE A 66 -16.54 -29.83 25.52
C ILE A 66 -16.57 -31.36 25.37
N LEU A 67 -15.62 -32.10 25.94
CA LEU A 67 -15.62 -33.58 25.90
C LEU A 67 -16.89 -34.17 26.57
N ARG A 68 -17.34 -33.59 27.69
CA ARG A 68 -18.61 -33.98 28.34
C ARG A 68 -19.81 -33.78 27.40
N ARG A 69 -19.88 -32.64 26.69
CA ARG A 69 -20.97 -32.33 25.75
C ARG A 69 -20.93 -33.21 24.50
N ILE A 70 -19.76 -33.47 23.92
CA ILE A 70 -19.59 -34.38 22.76
C ILE A 70 -20.09 -35.79 23.13
N SER A 71 -19.63 -36.35 24.26
CA SER A 71 -20.06 -37.69 24.67
C SER A 71 -21.58 -37.77 24.88
N ALA A 72 -22.19 -36.74 25.48
CA ALA A 72 -23.64 -36.65 25.63
C ALA A 72 -24.37 -36.58 24.27
N ALA A 73 -23.90 -35.76 23.33
CA ALA A 73 -24.48 -35.63 21.99
C ALA A 73 -24.38 -36.94 21.16
N VAL A 74 -23.24 -37.63 21.24
CA VAL A 74 -23.05 -38.94 20.58
C VAL A 74 -23.93 -40.00 21.25
N THR A 75 -24.07 -39.97 22.58
CA THR A 75 -24.99 -40.84 23.32
C THR A 75 -26.44 -40.64 22.85
N GLU A 76 -26.88 -39.38 22.73
CA GLU A 76 -28.20 -39.02 22.22
C GLU A 76 -28.40 -39.46 20.77
N ALA A 77 -27.40 -39.29 19.89
CA ALA A 77 -27.46 -39.73 18.50
C ALA A 77 -27.64 -41.25 18.38
N VAL A 78 -26.92 -42.03 19.20
CA VAL A 78 -27.01 -43.49 19.24
C VAL A 78 -28.34 -43.96 19.85
N ASP A 79 -28.83 -43.35 20.93
CA ASP A 79 -30.12 -43.69 21.54
C ASP A 79 -31.33 -43.29 20.66
N ASN A 80 -31.14 -42.37 19.72
CA ASN A 80 -32.13 -42.02 18.69
C ASN A 80 -32.09 -42.94 17.44
N ASP A 81 -31.24 -43.96 17.41
CA ASP A 81 -30.92 -44.79 16.23
C ASP A 81 -30.56 -43.93 15.00
N THR A 82 -29.57 -43.06 15.17
CA THR A 82 -28.98 -42.24 14.10
C THR A 82 -27.47 -42.46 14.05
N PHE A 83 -26.89 -42.38 12.86
CA PHE A 83 -25.43 -42.47 12.71
C PHE A 83 -24.78 -41.16 13.17
N PRO A 84 -23.89 -41.15 14.19
CA PRO A 84 -23.21 -39.93 14.61
C PRO A 84 -22.05 -39.63 13.65
N LEU A 85 -22.14 -38.51 12.94
CA LEU A 85 -21.01 -37.95 12.18
C LEU A 85 -20.50 -36.73 12.95
N ILE A 86 -19.23 -36.72 13.34
CA ILE A 86 -18.67 -35.67 14.19
C ILE A 86 -17.71 -34.81 13.39
N LEU A 87 -18.02 -33.52 13.31
CA LEU A 87 -17.07 -32.50 12.91
C LEU A 87 -16.53 -31.85 14.18
N ALA A 88 -15.30 -32.16 14.56
CA ALA A 88 -14.64 -31.57 15.73
C ALA A 88 -13.35 -30.86 15.31
N GLY A 89 -13.01 -29.79 16.02
CA GLY A 89 -11.81 -29.00 15.75
C GLY A 89 -10.59 -29.40 16.58
N ASN A 90 -10.53 -30.66 17.03
CA ASN A 90 -9.40 -31.26 17.76
C ASN A 90 -9.56 -32.80 17.81
N CYS A 91 -8.44 -33.52 17.89
CA CYS A 91 -8.43 -34.99 17.82
C CYS A 91 -8.77 -35.67 19.16
N MET A 92 -8.58 -34.99 20.30
CA MET A 92 -9.14 -35.38 21.61
C MET A 92 -10.64 -35.67 21.59
N SER A 93 -11.39 -35.03 20.70
CA SER A 93 -12.82 -35.30 20.50
C SER A 93 -13.12 -36.79 20.30
N SER A 94 -12.20 -37.54 19.66
CA SER A 94 -12.28 -38.99 19.48
C SER A 94 -12.47 -39.76 20.80
N ALA A 95 -11.87 -39.28 21.90
CA ALA A 95 -12.05 -39.85 23.23
C ALA A 95 -13.49 -39.71 23.74
N ALA A 96 -14.10 -38.55 23.54
CA ALA A 96 -15.50 -38.31 23.92
C ALA A 96 -16.48 -39.08 23.01
N VAL A 97 -16.19 -39.18 21.71
CA VAL A 97 -16.97 -39.99 20.77
C VAL A 97 -16.95 -41.46 21.16
N ALA A 98 -15.77 -42.03 21.42
CA ALA A 98 -15.62 -43.42 21.84
C ALA A 98 -16.44 -43.76 23.11
N CYS A 99 -16.49 -42.82 24.06
CA CYS A 99 -17.34 -42.96 25.26
C CYS A 99 -18.83 -42.90 24.89
N GLY A 100 -19.25 -41.89 24.12
CA GLY A 100 -20.65 -41.67 23.74
C GLY A 100 -21.25 -42.78 22.87
N LEU A 101 -20.43 -43.49 22.08
CA LEU A 101 -20.86 -44.65 21.29
C LEU A 101 -21.34 -45.83 22.17
N LYS A 102 -20.92 -45.90 23.44
CA LYS A 102 -21.26 -46.97 24.43
C LYS A 102 -20.85 -48.40 24.03
N ILE A 103 -20.23 -48.60 22.87
CA ILE A 103 -19.71 -49.90 22.41
C ILE A 103 -18.60 -50.38 23.37
N GLN A 104 -18.57 -51.68 23.68
CA GLN A 104 -17.56 -52.28 24.57
C GLN A 104 -16.35 -52.80 23.81
N ASP A 105 -16.57 -53.40 22.65
CA ASP A 105 -15.54 -53.93 21.77
C ASP A 105 -15.43 -53.06 20.50
N LEU A 106 -15.29 -51.75 20.75
CA LEU A 106 -15.03 -50.73 19.74
C LEU A 106 -13.61 -50.91 19.19
N SER A 107 -13.44 -50.74 17.90
CA SER A 107 -12.14 -50.60 17.26
C SER A 107 -11.92 -49.17 16.74
N PHE A 108 -10.72 -48.89 16.24
CA PHE A 108 -10.33 -47.60 15.66
C PHE A 108 -9.59 -47.83 14.35
N ILE A 109 -9.97 -47.05 13.33
CA ILE A 109 -9.17 -46.85 12.11
C ILE A 109 -8.84 -45.36 12.09
N TYR A 110 -7.57 -45.02 12.23
CA TYR A 110 -7.13 -43.67 12.61
C TYR A 110 -6.18 -43.11 11.54
N PHE A 111 -6.70 -42.21 10.70
CA PHE A 111 -5.91 -41.52 9.69
C PHE A 111 -5.36 -40.23 10.31
N ASP A 112 -4.05 -40.18 10.54
CA ASP A 112 -3.36 -39.08 11.24
C ASP A 112 -1.85 -39.10 10.90
N ALA A 113 -1.18 -37.95 10.87
CA ALA A 113 0.29 -37.89 10.81
C ALA A 113 0.96 -38.19 12.17
N HIS A 114 0.24 -37.94 13.26
CA HIS A 114 0.64 -37.93 14.68
C HIS A 114 -0.06 -39.03 15.49
N ASP A 115 0.50 -39.40 16.66
CA ASP A 115 0.00 -40.52 17.44
C ASP A 115 -1.17 -40.20 18.39
N ASP A 116 -1.39 -38.94 18.77
CA ASP A 116 -2.45 -38.49 19.71
C ASP A 116 -2.45 -39.22 21.09
N LEU A 117 -1.32 -39.87 21.43
CA LEU A 117 -1.11 -40.76 22.58
C LEU A 117 -0.14 -40.14 23.60
N ASP A 118 0.21 -38.86 23.46
CA ASP A 118 1.06 -38.11 24.37
C ASP A 118 0.41 -38.00 25.77
N SER A 119 1.23 -37.96 26.82
CA SER A 119 0.79 -37.71 28.20
C SER A 119 1.50 -36.48 28.78
N PRO A 120 0.99 -35.84 29.85
CA PRO A 120 1.61 -34.63 30.43
C PRO A 120 3.05 -34.77 30.94
N ASP A 121 3.56 -36.01 31.05
CA ASP A 121 4.92 -36.38 31.39
C ASP A 121 5.82 -36.76 30.18
N VAL A 122 5.26 -36.73 28.97
CA VAL A 122 5.93 -37.04 27.69
C VAL A 122 5.85 -35.87 26.69
N ASN A 123 4.75 -35.12 26.70
CA ASN A 123 4.51 -34.02 25.77
C ASN A 123 5.49 -32.84 26.00
N GLU A 124 6.40 -32.61 25.06
CA GLU A 124 7.46 -31.59 25.19
C GLU A 124 7.03 -30.18 24.80
N ASN A 125 5.98 -30.03 23.98
CA ASN A 125 5.58 -28.76 23.36
C ASN A 125 4.41 -28.04 24.07
N GLY A 126 3.74 -28.70 25.01
CA GLY A 126 2.55 -28.19 25.71
C GLY A 126 1.25 -28.25 24.89
N TYR A 127 1.23 -28.94 23.75
CA TYR A 127 0.06 -29.02 22.88
C TYR A 127 -0.96 -30.02 23.45
N PHE A 128 -1.92 -29.48 24.20
CA PHE A 128 -2.92 -30.25 24.95
C PHE A 128 -3.76 -31.20 24.08
N ASP A 129 -4.01 -30.81 22.82
CA ASP A 129 -4.86 -31.58 21.91
C ASP A 129 -4.26 -32.95 21.54
N ALA A 130 -2.92 -33.13 21.61
CA ALA A 130 -2.22 -34.39 21.29
C ALA A 130 -2.38 -35.52 22.33
N MET A 131 -3.24 -35.34 23.35
CA MET A 131 -3.36 -36.26 24.49
C MET A 131 -4.63 -37.13 24.45
N GLY A 132 -5.42 -37.07 23.36
CA GLY A 132 -6.75 -37.67 23.29
C GLY A 132 -6.81 -39.15 23.66
N LEU A 133 -5.89 -39.94 23.11
CA LEU A 133 -5.89 -41.39 23.29
C LEU A 133 -5.27 -41.80 24.63
N SER A 134 -4.33 -41.03 25.19
CA SER A 134 -3.81 -41.29 26.54
C SER A 134 -4.84 -40.94 27.63
N MET A 135 -5.72 -39.97 27.40
CA MET A 135 -6.90 -39.74 28.24
C MET A 135 -7.87 -40.93 28.18
N LEU A 136 -8.21 -41.41 26.98
CA LEU A 136 -9.15 -42.53 26.81
C LEU A 136 -8.60 -43.87 27.34
N ARG A 137 -7.28 -44.11 27.24
CA ARG A 137 -6.60 -45.26 27.89
C ARG A 137 -6.56 -45.14 29.43
N GLY A 138 -6.85 -43.97 29.98
CA GLY A 138 -6.83 -43.71 31.43
C GLY A 138 -5.42 -43.49 31.99
N GLU A 139 -4.48 -43.07 31.16
CA GLU A 139 -3.13 -42.67 31.55
C GLU A 139 -3.09 -41.20 31.99
N SER A 140 -3.73 -40.33 31.24
CA SER A 140 -3.73 -38.88 31.44
C SER A 140 -5.03 -38.37 32.07
N TRP A 141 -4.95 -37.26 32.81
CA TRP A 141 -6.11 -36.47 33.29
C TRP A 141 -7.24 -37.25 33.98
N LYS A 142 -6.91 -38.39 34.61
CA LYS A 142 -7.84 -39.47 35.01
C LYS A 142 -9.11 -39.01 35.74
N THR A 143 -8.98 -38.05 36.66
CA THR A 143 -10.11 -37.52 37.44
C THR A 143 -11.08 -36.69 36.58
N LEU A 144 -10.57 -35.93 35.60
CA LEU A 144 -11.38 -35.12 34.70
C LEU A 144 -12.01 -35.98 33.61
N MET A 145 -11.27 -36.94 33.04
CA MET A 145 -11.83 -37.93 32.11
C MET A 145 -12.92 -38.79 32.79
N GLY A 146 -12.77 -39.07 34.09
CA GLY A 146 -13.80 -39.66 34.95
C GLY A 146 -15.10 -38.87 35.09
N THR A 147 -15.18 -37.63 34.58
CA THR A 147 -16.42 -36.83 34.49
C THR A 147 -17.11 -36.90 33.12
N VAL A 148 -16.45 -37.46 32.09
CA VAL A 148 -17.02 -37.62 30.76
C VAL A 148 -18.08 -38.74 30.79
N PRO A 149 -19.32 -38.52 30.31
CA PRO A 149 -20.36 -39.54 30.27
C PRO A 149 -19.87 -40.81 29.58
N ASN A 150 -20.28 -41.97 30.11
CA ASN A 150 -19.97 -43.30 29.60
C ASN A 150 -18.47 -43.68 29.54
N TYR A 151 -17.56 -42.87 30.10
CA TYR A 151 -16.13 -43.18 30.13
C TYR A 151 -15.81 -44.44 30.96
N ARG A 152 -14.91 -45.25 30.41
CA ARG A 152 -14.17 -46.34 31.04
C ARG A 152 -12.78 -46.40 30.39
N PRO A 153 -11.70 -46.73 31.13
CA PRO A 153 -10.37 -46.89 30.54
C PRO A 153 -10.40 -47.90 29.39
N PHE A 154 -9.89 -47.50 28.24
CA PHE A 154 -9.92 -48.30 27.02
C PHE A 154 -8.62 -49.10 26.82
N SER A 155 -8.69 -50.23 26.10
CA SER A 155 -7.51 -50.98 25.65
C SER A 155 -7.47 -51.04 24.13
N TYR A 156 -6.34 -50.65 23.56
CA TYR A 156 -6.12 -50.59 22.12
C TYR A 156 -5.52 -51.88 21.53
N GLU A 157 -5.16 -52.85 22.37
CA GLU A 157 -4.46 -54.07 21.98
C GLU A 157 -5.24 -54.87 20.91
N GLY A 158 -4.77 -54.79 19.66
CA GLY A 158 -5.45 -55.39 18.51
C GLY A 158 -6.82 -54.78 18.18
N ARG A 159 -7.13 -53.58 18.67
CA ARG A 159 -8.38 -52.84 18.38
C ARG A 159 -8.14 -51.54 17.63
N PHE A 160 -6.89 -51.24 17.29
CA PHE A 160 -6.50 -49.94 16.75
C PHE A 160 -5.57 -50.14 15.55
N LEU A 161 -5.85 -49.44 14.46
CA LEU A 161 -5.05 -49.41 13.24
C LEU A 161 -4.88 -47.95 12.77
N TYR A 162 -3.67 -47.40 12.89
CA TYR A 162 -3.34 -46.14 12.24
C TYR A 162 -3.00 -46.30 10.76
N CYS A 163 -3.23 -45.26 9.98
CA CYS A 163 -2.66 -45.09 8.65
C CYS A 163 -2.14 -43.65 8.48
N GLY A 164 -0.85 -43.49 8.17
CA GLY A 164 -0.24 -42.16 7.92
C GLY A 164 0.84 -41.72 8.92
N LEU A 165 0.96 -42.41 10.07
CA LEU A 165 1.90 -42.06 11.16
C LEU A 165 3.34 -41.92 10.66
N ARG A 166 3.86 -40.69 10.69
CA ARG A 166 5.20 -40.35 10.18
C ARG A 166 5.94 -39.27 10.97
N ASP A 167 5.26 -38.47 11.79
CA ASP A 167 5.86 -37.41 12.61
C ASP A 167 5.80 -37.78 14.11
N GLN A 168 6.72 -38.64 14.54
CA GLN A 168 6.86 -39.10 15.92
C GLN A 168 8.33 -39.08 16.36
N SER A 169 8.56 -38.72 17.61
CA SER A 169 9.81 -39.09 18.31
C SER A 169 9.92 -40.62 18.52
N ASP A 170 11.13 -41.12 18.75
CA ASP A 170 11.35 -42.53 19.13
C ASP A 170 10.52 -42.95 20.37
N VAL A 171 10.28 -42.01 21.28
CA VAL A 171 9.50 -42.23 22.52
C VAL A 171 8.00 -42.40 22.21
N GLN A 172 7.42 -41.52 21.39
CA GLN A 172 6.04 -41.63 20.92
C GLN A 172 5.83 -42.90 20.10
N ARG A 173 6.74 -43.19 19.17
CA ARG A 173 6.74 -44.42 18.37
C ARG A 173 6.75 -45.68 19.25
N GLN A 174 7.55 -45.68 20.32
CA GLN A 174 7.59 -46.77 21.29
C GLN A 174 6.30 -46.86 22.13
N ARG A 175 5.68 -45.73 22.52
CA ARG A 175 4.38 -45.71 23.24
C ARG A 175 3.25 -46.36 22.42
N VAL A 176 3.18 -46.09 21.11
CA VAL A 176 2.21 -46.72 20.19
C VAL A 176 2.37 -48.24 20.15
N ILE A 177 3.63 -48.72 20.09
CA ILE A 177 3.95 -50.16 20.12
C ILE A 177 3.58 -50.79 21.48
N GLU A 178 3.89 -50.12 22.60
CA GLU A 178 3.54 -50.56 23.96
C GLU A 178 2.04 -50.42 24.30
N ALA A 179 1.28 -49.71 23.46
CA ALA A 179 -0.18 -49.68 23.49
C ALA A 179 -0.84 -50.85 22.74
N GLY A 180 -0.07 -51.67 22.02
CA GLY A 180 -0.58 -52.78 21.21
C GLY A 180 -1.37 -52.32 19.99
N MET A 181 -1.14 -51.08 19.55
CA MET A 181 -1.75 -50.47 18.36
C MET A 181 -1.03 -50.94 17.10
N LYS A 182 -1.76 -51.23 16.03
CA LYS A 182 -1.18 -51.42 14.69
C LYS A 182 -1.07 -50.07 13.99
N ALA A 183 -0.10 -49.93 13.10
CA ALA A 183 0.09 -48.72 12.31
C ALA A 183 0.73 -49.04 10.96
N VAL A 184 0.19 -48.43 9.90
CA VAL A 184 0.88 -48.27 8.62
C VAL A 184 1.77 -47.03 8.72
N TRP A 185 3.04 -47.27 9.00
CA TRP A 185 4.03 -46.21 9.22
C TRP A 185 4.48 -45.57 7.90
N GLY A 186 4.43 -44.24 7.84
CA GLY A 186 5.05 -43.44 6.80
C GLY A 186 6.50 -43.07 7.10
N GLU A 187 7.13 -42.35 6.18
CA GLU A 187 8.44 -41.72 6.38
C GLU A 187 8.47 -40.35 5.69
N THR A 188 8.88 -39.30 6.42
CA THR A 188 8.99 -37.93 5.89
C THR A 188 10.00 -37.76 4.74
N SER A 189 10.82 -38.79 4.46
CA SER A 189 11.82 -38.79 3.39
C SER A 189 11.41 -39.55 2.12
N ARG A 190 10.32 -40.33 2.13
CA ARG A 190 9.85 -41.11 0.98
C ARG A 190 8.36 -41.48 1.09
N LYS A 191 7.60 -41.33 0.00
CA LYS A 191 6.20 -41.79 -0.06
C LYS A 191 6.13 -43.30 0.19
N VAL A 192 5.25 -43.72 1.09
CA VAL A 192 4.92 -45.12 1.38
C VAL A 192 3.62 -45.49 0.65
N ASP A 193 3.46 -46.76 0.26
CA ASP A 193 2.19 -47.27 -0.27
C ASP A 193 1.19 -47.51 0.89
N PHE A 194 0.69 -46.42 1.44
CA PHE A 194 -0.30 -46.44 2.53
C PHE A 194 -1.54 -47.25 2.14
N VAL A 195 -1.94 -47.21 0.87
CA VAL A 195 -3.13 -47.90 0.35
C VAL A 195 -2.92 -49.42 0.31
N GLY A 196 -1.75 -49.87 -0.17
CA GLY A 196 -1.36 -51.28 -0.20
C GLY A 196 -1.22 -51.88 1.20
N GLU A 197 -0.48 -51.21 2.08
CA GLU A 197 -0.22 -51.70 3.44
C GLU A 197 -1.49 -51.65 4.32
N LEU A 198 -2.33 -50.62 4.19
CA LEU A 198 -3.64 -50.57 4.89
C LEU A 198 -4.54 -51.73 4.44
N ARG A 199 -4.60 -52.01 3.14
CA ARG A 199 -5.34 -53.15 2.59
C ARG A 199 -4.86 -54.46 3.22
N THR A 200 -3.55 -54.69 3.29
CA THR A 200 -2.99 -55.89 3.93
C THR A 200 -3.35 -55.97 5.42
N GLN A 201 -3.28 -54.87 6.18
CA GLN A 201 -3.67 -54.89 7.60
C GLN A 201 -5.17 -55.09 7.85
N LEU A 202 -6.04 -54.69 6.91
CA LEU A 202 -7.48 -54.97 6.96
C LEU A 202 -7.83 -56.40 6.50
N GLU A 203 -7.10 -56.95 5.52
CA GLU A 203 -7.22 -58.36 5.10
C GLU A 203 -6.71 -59.34 6.18
N GLU A 204 -5.69 -58.96 6.97
CA GLU A 204 -5.19 -59.76 8.10
C GLU A 204 -6.18 -59.85 9.28
N ARG A 205 -7.07 -58.86 9.46
CA ARG A 205 -7.92 -58.75 10.67
C ARG A 205 -9.19 -57.93 10.45
N SER A 206 -10.34 -58.52 10.76
CA SER A 206 -11.58 -57.74 10.94
C SER A 206 -11.53 -56.92 12.24
N TYR A 207 -11.88 -55.64 12.14
CA TYR A 207 -11.97 -54.71 13.27
C TYR A 207 -13.41 -54.56 13.81
N GLY A 208 -14.42 -55.15 13.15
CA GLY A 208 -15.82 -55.06 13.57
C GLY A 208 -16.33 -53.61 13.62
N SER A 209 -17.09 -53.26 14.67
CA SER A 209 -17.53 -51.87 14.88
C SER A 209 -16.36 -50.95 15.20
N ALA A 210 -15.85 -50.25 14.19
CA ALA A 210 -14.79 -49.25 14.33
C ALA A 210 -15.31 -47.81 14.37
N LEU A 211 -14.63 -46.97 15.16
CA LEU A 211 -14.60 -45.51 15.00
C LEU A 211 -13.56 -45.19 13.92
N VAL A 212 -13.99 -44.57 12.83
CA VAL A 212 -13.06 -44.00 11.83
C VAL A 212 -12.73 -42.57 12.25
N HIS A 213 -11.45 -42.27 12.42
CA HIS A 213 -10.94 -40.93 12.67
C HIS A 213 -10.09 -40.47 11.49
N LEU A 214 -10.10 -39.16 11.23
CA LEU A 214 -9.37 -38.51 10.16
C LEU A 214 -8.96 -37.11 10.64
N ASP A 215 -7.72 -36.94 11.11
CA ASP A 215 -7.07 -35.64 10.97
C ASP A 215 -6.69 -35.49 9.50
N LEU A 216 -6.81 -34.27 9.00
CA LEU A 216 -6.52 -33.91 7.63
C LEU A 216 -5.03 -33.60 7.42
N ASP A 217 -4.22 -33.50 8.49
CA ASP A 217 -2.75 -33.51 8.40
C ASP A 217 -2.16 -34.87 7.99
N VAL A 218 -2.97 -35.94 7.97
CA VAL A 218 -2.60 -37.22 7.36
C VAL A 218 -2.21 -37.04 5.88
N LEU A 219 -2.76 -36.00 5.24
CA LEU A 219 -2.44 -35.62 3.87
C LEU A 219 -1.01 -35.07 3.75
N ASP A 220 -0.42 -35.23 2.57
CA ASP A 220 0.89 -34.65 2.28
C ASP A 220 0.87 -33.12 2.28
N GLU A 221 1.92 -32.48 2.80
CA GLU A 221 2.00 -31.02 2.92
C GLU A 221 1.85 -30.26 1.58
N SER A 222 2.07 -30.94 0.44
CA SER A 222 1.87 -30.38 -0.90
C SER A 222 0.40 -30.13 -1.27
N TYR A 223 -0.56 -30.79 -0.62
CA TYR A 223 -1.99 -30.49 -0.78
C TYR A 223 -2.42 -29.22 -0.03
N GLY A 224 -1.75 -28.90 1.08
CA GLY A 224 -2.02 -27.72 1.90
C GLY A 224 -1.70 -27.94 3.37
N LYS A 225 -1.79 -26.86 4.16
CA LYS A 225 -1.60 -26.90 5.61
C LYS A 225 -2.96 -26.82 6.29
N VAL A 226 -3.49 -27.97 6.72
CA VAL A 226 -4.84 -28.06 7.31
C VAL A 226 -4.84 -27.76 8.82
N ASN A 227 -3.71 -27.98 9.49
CA ASN A 227 -3.42 -27.51 10.84
C ASN A 227 -1.99 -26.89 10.90
N ASP A 228 -1.51 -26.54 12.11
CA ASP A 228 -0.17 -25.95 12.32
C ASP A 228 1.00 -26.98 12.19
N TYR A 229 0.71 -28.28 12.04
CA TYR A 229 1.66 -29.42 12.04
C TYR A 229 1.64 -30.28 10.75
N PRO A 230 1.68 -29.71 9.54
CA PRO A 230 1.72 -30.50 8.31
C PRO A 230 3.06 -31.25 8.16
N SER A 231 3.00 -32.55 7.85
CA SER A 231 4.18 -33.41 7.73
C SER A 231 4.32 -33.99 6.30
N PRO A 232 5.50 -33.88 5.63
CA PRO A 232 5.70 -34.40 4.27
C PRO A 232 5.71 -35.93 4.22
N GLY A 233 5.54 -36.51 3.03
CA GLY A 233 5.46 -37.96 2.82
C GLY A 233 4.11 -38.54 3.23
N GLY A 234 3.05 -37.73 3.18
CA GLY A 234 1.69 -38.11 3.58
C GLY A 234 0.88 -38.81 2.48
N LEU A 235 -0.43 -38.98 2.73
CA LEU A 235 -1.36 -39.43 1.71
C LEU A 235 -1.70 -38.28 0.75
N MET A 236 -1.74 -38.56 -0.55
CA MET A 236 -2.40 -37.69 -1.52
C MET A 236 -3.91 -37.93 -1.46
N GLU A 237 -4.72 -37.01 -1.99
CA GLU A 237 -6.17 -37.18 -2.10
C GLU A 237 -6.51 -38.51 -2.79
N GLU A 238 -5.81 -38.85 -3.88
CA GLU A 238 -5.94 -40.12 -4.60
C GLU A 238 -5.65 -41.35 -3.72
N ASP A 239 -4.74 -41.26 -2.75
CA ASP A 239 -4.46 -42.37 -1.82
C ASP A 239 -5.58 -42.52 -0.80
N LEU A 240 -6.07 -41.41 -0.23
CA LEU A 240 -7.18 -41.43 0.74
C LEU A 240 -8.49 -41.91 0.07
N VAL A 241 -8.70 -41.56 -1.19
CA VAL A 241 -9.74 -42.08 -2.08
C VAL A 241 -9.54 -43.57 -2.37
N ALA A 242 -8.32 -44.03 -2.66
CA ALA A 242 -8.05 -45.44 -2.96
C ALA A 242 -8.07 -46.36 -1.72
N CYS A 243 -7.83 -45.84 -0.52
CA CYS A 243 -8.06 -46.52 0.77
C CYS A 243 -9.54 -46.91 0.99
N ARG A 244 -10.44 -46.29 0.22
CA ARG A 244 -11.89 -46.35 0.35
C ARG A 244 -12.55 -47.12 -0.82
N GLU A 245 -12.01 -47.06 -2.04
CA GLU A 245 -12.50 -47.82 -3.23
C GLU A 245 -12.32 -49.35 -3.20
N ARG A 246 -11.92 -49.92 -2.06
CA ARG A 246 -12.17 -51.34 -1.79
C ARG A 246 -12.60 -51.64 -0.37
N ALA A 247 -13.07 -50.62 0.34
CA ALA A 247 -13.81 -50.78 1.58
C ALA A 247 -15.29 -51.12 1.32
N ASP A 248 -15.74 -51.12 0.05
CA ASP A 248 -17.08 -51.50 -0.45
C ASP A 248 -17.55 -52.95 -0.18
N ASP A 249 -16.92 -53.67 0.75
CA ASP A 249 -17.49 -54.88 1.40
C ASP A 249 -17.90 -54.62 2.88
N ASP A 250 -17.66 -53.42 3.46
CA ASP A 250 -18.25 -53.01 4.78
C ASP A 250 -18.27 -51.48 5.12
N TRP A 251 -17.69 -50.55 4.33
CA TRP A 251 -17.60 -49.10 4.68
C TRP A 251 -17.80 -48.12 3.49
N ASN A 252 -18.56 -47.03 3.70
CA ASN A 252 -18.99 -46.06 2.64
C ASN A 252 -18.37 -44.65 2.80
N LEU A 253 -17.87 -44.05 1.69
CA LEU A 253 -17.71 -42.58 1.45
C LEU A 253 -17.36 -42.33 -0.04
N VAL A 254 -17.60 -41.14 -0.66
CA VAL A 254 -17.07 -40.66 -1.99
C VAL A 254 -17.12 -39.10 -2.10
N VAL A 255 -16.29 -38.45 -2.97
CA VAL A 255 -15.96 -36.99 -3.19
C VAL A 255 -15.36 -36.81 -4.65
N PRO A 256 -15.21 -35.65 -5.40
CA PRO A 256 -15.63 -34.21 -5.35
C PRO A 256 -16.17 -33.57 -6.71
N THR A 257 -16.27 -32.21 -6.81
CA THR A 257 -16.21 -31.27 -8.02
C THR A 257 -17.31 -31.27 -9.14
N MET A 258 -17.71 -30.21 -9.91
CA MET A 258 -17.58 -28.70 -10.06
C MET A 258 -18.62 -28.21 -11.16
N THR A 259 -19.12 -26.98 -11.52
CA THR A 259 -19.13 -25.48 -11.25
C THR A 259 -20.29 -24.84 -12.15
N LEU A 260 -20.79 -23.58 -12.24
CA LEU A 260 -20.76 -22.19 -11.63
C LEU A 260 -21.88 -21.30 -12.31
N GLY A 261 -22.45 -20.21 -11.71
CA GLY A 261 -23.38 -19.26 -12.41
C GLY A 261 -23.76 -17.91 -11.72
N ILE A 262 -24.31 -16.89 -12.43
CA ILE A 262 -24.55 -15.48 -11.95
C ILE A 262 -26.00 -14.94 -12.22
N ARG A 263 -26.52 -14.00 -11.41
CA ARG A 263 -27.89 -13.38 -11.48
C ARG A 263 -27.99 -11.96 -12.11
N PRO A 264 -29.19 -11.54 -12.59
CA PRO A 264 -29.51 -10.19 -13.10
C PRO A 264 -30.26 -9.28 -12.09
N PRO A 265 -30.36 -7.94 -12.34
CA PRO A 265 -31.09 -6.98 -11.49
C PRO A 265 -32.46 -6.54 -12.06
N SER A 266 -33.48 -6.36 -11.21
CA SER A 266 -34.73 -5.66 -11.57
C SER A 266 -35.57 -5.19 -10.37
N GLU A 267 -35.47 -3.91 -9.97
CA GLU A 267 -36.59 -3.08 -9.49
C GLU A 267 -36.14 -1.61 -9.31
N PRO A 268 -36.94 -0.60 -9.73
CA PRO A 268 -36.60 0.82 -9.56
C PRO A 268 -37.03 1.38 -8.18
N ARG A 269 -36.30 2.36 -7.65
CA ARG A 269 -36.67 3.09 -6.41
C ARG A 269 -37.13 4.52 -6.67
N ASP A 270 -37.97 5.02 -5.77
CA ASP A 270 -38.46 6.40 -5.73
C ASP A 270 -37.32 7.40 -5.41
N PRO A 271 -37.19 8.54 -6.13
CA PRO A 271 -36.16 9.54 -5.85
C PRO A 271 -36.34 10.38 -4.58
N PHE A 272 -37.50 10.35 -3.89
CA PHE A 272 -37.88 11.40 -2.93
C PHE A 272 -38.01 11.00 -1.44
N SER A 273 -37.65 9.76 -1.04
CA SER A 273 -37.71 9.34 0.37
C SER A 273 -36.50 9.81 1.21
N ASN A 274 -36.62 11.00 1.82
CA ASN A 274 -35.63 11.57 2.75
C ASN A 274 -35.63 10.91 4.16
N GLU A 275 -35.45 9.59 4.23
CA GLU A 275 -35.32 8.86 5.50
C GLU A 275 -33.91 8.24 5.68
N LEU A 276 -33.13 8.86 6.57
CA LEU A 276 -31.97 8.29 7.29
C LEU A 276 -30.98 7.41 6.49
N GLN A 277 -30.23 8.03 5.56
CA GLN A 277 -29.07 7.39 4.94
C GLN A 277 -27.86 7.30 5.89
N HIS A 278 -27.83 6.26 6.71
CA HIS A 278 -26.59 5.70 7.30
C HIS A 278 -26.26 4.36 6.63
N SER A 279 -25.97 4.42 5.32
CA SER A 279 -25.55 3.26 4.53
C SER A 279 -24.07 2.95 4.76
N PHE A 280 -23.78 1.88 5.50
CA PHE A 280 -22.44 1.32 5.61
C PHE A 280 -22.13 0.47 4.38
N SER A 281 -21.26 0.95 3.49
CA SER A 281 -20.65 0.15 2.44
C SER A 281 -19.50 -0.72 2.99
N PHE A 282 -19.20 -1.81 2.30
CA PHE A 282 -18.08 -2.70 2.57
C PHE A 282 -17.53 -3.29 1.27
N HIS A 283 -16.22 -3.53 1.21
CA HIS A 283 -15.57 -4.31 0.15
C HIS A 283 -15.27 -5.73 0.63
N LEU A 284 -15.36 -6.67 -0.31
CA LEU A 284 -14.98 -8.08 -0.14
C LEU A 284 -13.88 -8.37 -1.16
N LEU A 285 -12.69 -8.74 -0.70
CA LEU A 285 -11.47 -8.84 -1.53
C LEU A 285 -10.83 -10.22 -1.33
N GLN A 286 -10.40 -10.92 -2.37
CA GLN A 286 -9.80 -12.25 -2.20
C GLN A 286 -8.42 -12.15 -1.54
N LEU A 287 -8.16 -12.93 -0.49
CA LEU A 287 -6.83 -12.98 0.12
C LEU A 287 -5.82 -13.59 -0.88
N SER A 288 -4.68 -12.94 -1.04
CA SER A 288 -3.56 -13.40 -1.86
C SER A 288 -2.39 -13.82 -0.96
N THR A 289 -1.66 -14.83 -1.39
CA THR A 289 -0.45 -15.33 -0.70
C THR A 289 0.85 -14.77 -1.29
N SER A 290 0.78 -14.05 -2.42
CA SER A 290 1.96 -13.51 -3.10
C SER A 290 2.46 -12.22 -2.44
N ALA A 291 3.42 -12.35 -1.51
CA ALA A 291 3.95 -11.24 -0.72
C ALA A 291 4.56 -10.07 -1.54
N VAL A 292 4.90 -10.29 -2.82
CA VAL A 292 5.41 -9.25 -3.74
C VAL A 292 4.31 -8.65 -4.64
N TYR A 293 3.15 -9.31 -4.71
CA TYR A 293 1.96 -8.94 -5.48
C TYR A 293 2.24 -8.34 -6.87
N GLU A 294 2.49 -9.22 -7.85
CA GLU A 294 2.53 -8.81 -9.25
C GLU A 294 1.10 -8.77 -9.81
N SER A 295 0.58 -7.56 -9.99
CA SER A 295 -0.78 -7.35 -10.53
C SER A 295 -0.90 -7.99 -11.93
N PRO A 296 -1.92 -8.84 -12.18
CA PRO A 296 -2.06 -9.51 -13.47
C PRO A 296 -2.20 -8.53 -14.64
N ASP A 297 -1.54 -8.85 -15.76
CA ASP A 297 -1.47 -8.00 -16.96
C ASP A 297 -2.88 -7.65 -17.46
N SER A 298 -3.22 -6.36 -17.47
CA SER A 298 -4.55 -5.87 -17.85
C SER A 298 -4.95 -6.17 -19.29
N ARG A 299 -4.02 -6.56 -20.18
CA ARG A 299 -4.34 -7.09 -21.53
C ARG A 299 -4.68 -8.59 -21.55
N THR A 300 -4.49 -9.30 -20.43
CA THR A 300 -4.84 -10.74 -20.29
C THR A 300 -6.16 -10.99 -19.54
N LEU A 301 -6.66 -9.99 -18.81
CA LEU A 301 -7.94 -10.08 -18.09
C LEU A 301 -9.13 -9.85 -19.04
N GLY A 302 -9.85 -10.94 -19.36
CA GLY A 302 -11.15 -10.86 -20.02
C GLY A 302 -12.23 -10.20 -19.14
N PHE A 303 -13.41 -9.96 -19.72
CA PHE A 303 -14.52 -9.21 -19.09
C PHE A 303 -14.98 -9.72 -17.71
N ALA A 304 -14.66 -10.96 -17.34
CA ALA A 304 -14.96 -11.54 -16.02
C ALA A 304 -13.91 -11.17 -14.94
N GLY A 305 -12.66 -10.87 -15.32
CA GLY A 305 -11.55 -10.56 -14.41
C GLY A 305 -11.62 -9.18 -13.74
N TRP A 306 -12.76 -8.51 -13.83
CA TRP A 306 -12.99 -7.15 -13.34
C TRP A 306 -13.77 -7.11 -12.00
N ASN A 307 -14.34 -8.24 -11.55
CA ASN A 307 -15.40 -8.24 -10.53
C ASN A 307 -14.97 -8.67 -9.12
N LEU A 308 -13.77 -9.25 -8.94
CA LEU A 308 -13.17 -9.58 -7.64
C LEU A 308 -11.67 -9.29 -7.71
N SER A 309 -11.20 -8.30 -6.96
CA SER A 309 -9.78 -8.00 -6.81
C SER A 309 -9.16 -8.82 -5.68
N GLN A 310 -7.91 -9.24 -5.90
CA GLN A 310 -7.08 -9.83 -4.85
C GLN A 310 -6.47 -8.73 -3.96
N SER A 311 -6.10 -9.12 -2.74
CA SER A 311 -5.55 -8.25 -1.70
C SER A 311 -4.65 -9.04 -0.77
N LEU A 312 -3.64 -8.39 -0.21
CA LEU A 312 -2.90 -8.91 0.94
C LEU A 312 -3.57 -8.46 2.26
N GLU A 313 -3.34 -9.22 3.32
CA GLU A 313 -3.61 -8.84 4.71
C GLU A 313 -2.53 -7.84 5.20
N VAL A 314 -2.91 -6.77 5.88
CA VAL A 314 -1.96 -5.81 6.49
C VAL A 314 -1.50 -6.33 7.87
N ASN A 315 -0.22 -6.26 8.23
CA ASN A 315 0.22 -6.67 9.57
C ASN A 315 -0.31 -5.71 10.65
N GLU A 316 -0.71 -6.22 11.82
CA GLU A 316 -1.14 -5.38 12.96
C GLU A 316 -0.08 -4.36 13.42
N ASP A 317 1.20 -4.69 13.30
CA ASP A 317 2.31 -3.86 13.78
C ASP A 317 3.47 -3.81 12.75
N SER A 318 3.88 -2.60 12.39
CA SER A 318 4.91 -2.33 11.38
C SER A 318 6.34 -2.62 11.85
N GLY A 319 6.54 -2.77 13.17
CA GLY A 319 7.79 -3.23 13.79
C GLY A 319 7.84 -4.75 14.00
N SER A 320 6.84 -5.50 13.53
CA SER A 320 6.80 -6.96 13.67
C SER A 320 7.78 -7.67 12.73
N SER A 321 8.19 -8.89 13.11
CA SER A 321 9.00 -9.78 12.26
C SER A 321 8.33 -10.07 10.90
N ALA A 322 7.00 -10.14 10.86
CA ALA A 322 6.24 -10.37 9.64
C ALA A 322 6.25 -9.14 8.72
N ALA A 323 6.09 -7.94 9.27
CA ALA A 323 6.26 -6.68 8.53
C ALA A 323 7.70 -6.54 7.97
N PHE A 324 8.72 -6.79 8.78
CA PHE A 324 10.12 -6.75 8.32
C PHE A 324 10.44 -7.84 7.29
N ASN A 325 9.84 -9.03 7.37
CA ASN A 325 9.98 -10.07 6.34
C ASN A 325 9.37 -9.62 5.01
N ARG A 326 8.18 -9.00 5.03
CA ARG A 326 7.52 -8.45 3.83
C ARG A 326 8.33 -7.32 3.18
N ALA A 327 8.82 -6.37 3.99
CA ALA A 327 9.72 -5.32 3.52
C ALA A 327 11.03 -5.88 2.93
N ARG A 328 11.56 -6.98 3.49
CA ARG A 328 12.72 -7.69 2.93
C ARG A 328 12.41 -8.36 1.60
N GLN A 329 11.22 -8.97 1.44
CA GLN A 329 10.78 -9.60 0.20
C GLN A 329 10.61 -8.57 -0.93
N TRP A 330 9.98 -7.42 -0.67
CA TRP A 330 9.90 -6.32 -1.64
C TRP A 330 11.28 -5.81 -2.07
N LEU A 331 12.17 -5.56 -1.09
CA LEU A 331 13.54 -5.11 -1.36
C LEU A 331 14.33 -6.15 -2.17
N SER A 332 14.32 -7.42 -1.78
CA SER A 332 15.08 -8.47 -2.48
C SER A 332 14.57 -8.67 -3.91
N HIS A 333 13.25 -8.70 -4.11
CA HIS A 333 12.67 -8.85 -5.45
C HIS A 333 13.01 -7.65 -6.35
N CYS A 334 12.89 -6.43 -5.83
CA CYS A 334 13.25 -5.20 -6.55
C CYS A 334 14.77 -5.07 -6.81
N VAL A 335 15.62 -5.75 -6.04
CA VAL A 335 17.07 -5.83 -6.30
C VAL A 335 17.41 -6.91 -7.34
N GLN A 336 16.67 -8.03 -7.35
CA GLN A 336 16.90 -9.16 -8.25
C GLN A 336 16.31 -8.95 -9.66
N HIS A 337 15.11 -8.39 -9.76
CA HIS A 337 14.33 -8.32 -11.00
C HIS A 337 14.30 -6.93 -11.65
N ASP A 338 14.14 -5.85 -10.86
CA ASP A 338 13.92 -4.50 -11.40
C ASP A 338 15.23 -3.79 -11.79
N GLN A 339 15.76 -4.08 -12.98
CA GLN A 339 17.00 -3.48 -13.49
C GLN A 339 16.97 -1.94 -13.52
N ALA A 340 15.80 -1.34 -13.80
CA ALA A 340 15.61 0.12 -13.80
C ALA A 340 15.82 0.74 -12.41
N CYS A 341 15.59 -0.01 -11.33
CA CYS A 341 15.75 0.46 -9.95
C CYS A 341 17.20 0.38 -9.43
N LYS A 342 18.19 0.07 -10.27
CA LYS A 342 19.61 0.16 -9.89
C LYS A 342 20.02 1.62 -9.64
N PRO A 343 20.85 1.91 -8.63
CA PRO A 343 21.47 3.23 -8.49
C PRO A 343 22.18 3.64 -9.80
N PRO A 344 21.91 4.85 -10.33
CA PRO A 344 22.47 5.29 -11.61
C PRO A 344 23.97 5.62 -11.53
N ASP A 345 24.48 5.93 -10.33
CA ASP A 345 25.90 5.92 -10.01
C ASP A 345 26.13 4.95 -8.83
N THR A 346 26.92 3.90 -9.07
CA THR A 346 27.28 2.90 -8.04
C THR A 346 28.55 3.26 -7.28
N GLU A 347 29.34 4.22 -7.77
CA GLU A 347 30.56 4.71 -7.13
C GLU A 347 30.29 5.93 -6.23
N PHE A 348 29.09 6.52 -6.34
CA PHE A 348 28.67 7.65 -5.51
C PHE A 348 28.78 7.35 -4.01
N MET A 349 29.33 8.32 -3.27
CA MET A 349 29.52 8.26 -1.83
C MET A 349 28.98 9.54 -1.18
N PRO A 350 27.94 9.46 -0.32
CA PRO A 350 27.57 10.57 0.54
C PRO A 350 28.74 10.97 1.44
N ARG A 351 28.97 12.28 1.59
CA ARG A 351 30.10 12.85 2.36
C ARG A 351 30.23 12.28 3.77
N ARG A 352 29.10 11.97 4.43
CA ARG A 352 29.02 11.34 5.76
C ARG A 352 27.86 10.35 5.78
N LEU A 353 27.99 9.30 6.58
CA LEU A 353 26.97 8.30 6.85
C LEU A 353 26.97 7.94 8.34
N VAL A 354 25.81 7.57 8.88
CA VAL A 354 25.70 6.85 10.16
C VAL A 354 25.90 5.36 9.87
N ASN A 355 26.92 4.73 10.46
CA ASN A 355 26.94 3.27 10.52
C ASN A 355 25.97 2.81 11.61
N VAL A 356 25.11 1.83 11.33
CA VAL A 356 24.03 1.42 12.25
C VAL A 356 24.49 0.54 13.42
N GLY A 357 25.80 0.31 13.55
CA GLY A 357 26.39 -0.57 14.55
C GLY A 357 26.19 -2.06 14.21
N SER A 358 26.20 -2.90 15.25
CA SER A 358 25.95 -4.35 15.10
C SER A 358 24.46 -4.67 14.91
N TRP A 359 24.15 -5.76 14.24
CA TRP A 359 22.77 -6.22 14.05
C TRP A 359 22.04 -6.53 15.37
N GLU A 360 22.71 -7.16 16.35
CA GLU A 360 22.14 -7.43 17.70
C GLU A 360 22.19 -6.23 18.67
N GLY A 361 22.70 -5.06 18.23
CA GLY A 361 22.81 -3.86 19.07
C GLY A 361 23.96 -3.83 20.10
N SER A 362 24.84 -4.84 20.15
CA SER A 362 26.05 -4.88 21.00
C SER A 362 27.09 -3.79 20.71
N ARG A 363 27.08 -3.21 19.50
CA ARG A 363 27.81 -1.99 19.10
C ARG A 363 26.83 -0.90 18.71
N GLU A 364 27.04 0.28 19.30
CA GLU A 364 26.31 1.52 19.06
C GLU A 364 26.59 2.12 17.66
N PRO A 365 25.66 2.93 17.12
CA PRO A 365 25.87 3.67 15.88
C PRO A 365 26.92 4.79 16.04
N PHE A 366 27.47 5.26 14.92
CA PHE A 366 28.46 6.35 14.85
C PHE A 366 28.51 6.93 13.44
N LEU A 367 28.88 8.20 13.28
CA LEU A 367 29.17 8.78 11.96
C LEU A 367 30.49 8.25 11.41
N PHE A 368 30.63 8.23 10.08
CA PHE A 368 31.90 8.06 9.39
C PHE A 368 31.87 8.73 8.01
N GLU A 369 33.05 8.92 7.42
CA GLU A 369 33.23 9.34 6.02
C GLU A 369 33.61 8.11 5.19
N PRO A 370 32.81 7.67 4.20
CA PRO A 370 33.13 6.52 3.37
C PRO A 370 34.37 6.77 2.50
N ARG A 371 35.20 5.74 2.33
CA ARG A 371 36.41 5.76 1.47
C ARG A 371 36.31 4.85 0.25
N THR A 372 35.24 4.08 0.18
CA THR A 372 34.85 3.17 -0.89
C THR A 372 33.32 3.19 -0.97
N PRO A 373 32.71 2.89 -2.12
CA PRO A 373 31.26 2.80 -2.24
C PRO A 373 30.70 1.78 -1.24
N VAL A 374 29.58 2.13 -0.61
CA VAL A 374 28.91 1.29 0.40
C VAL A 374 27.39 1.43 0.25
N PRO A 375 26.61 0.35 0.44
CA PRO A 375 25.16 0.46 0.48
C PRO A 375 24.73 1.26 1.72
N TYR A 376 23.80 2.19 1.51
CA TYR A 376 23.17 3.00 2.55
C TYR A 376 21.68 3.17 2.28
N ALA A 377 20.89 3.31 3.36
CA ALA A 377 19.54 3.84 3.29
C ALA A 377 19.55 5.36 3.52
N CYS A 378 18.51 6.08 3.09
CA CYS A 378 18.20 7.43 3.59
C CYS A 378 17.01 7.38 4.56
N LEU A 379 16.91 8.34 5.47
CA LEU A 379 15.70 8.63 6.25
C LEU A 379 15.09 9.96 5.79
N SER A 380 13.89 9.90 5.21
CA SER A 380 13.03 11.05 4.93
C SER A 380 11.95 11.12 6.01
N TYR A 381 11.87 12.23 6.76
CA TYR A 381 11.05 12.31 7.97
C TYR A 381 10.70 13.76 8.37
N CYS A 382 9.68 13.91 9.20
CA CYS A 382 9.31 15.20 9.79
C CYS A 382 10.13 15.49 11.05
N TRP A 383 10.85 16.62 11.09
CA TRP A 383 11.58 17.09 12.28
C TRP A 383 10.65 17.50 13.44
N GLY A 384 9.40 17.88 13.15
CA GLY A 384 8.46 18.46 14.13
C GLY A 384 8.65 19.97 14.34
N ILE A 385 7.82 20.55 15.21
CA ILE A 385 7.75 22.02 15.43
C ILE A 385 8.94 22.51 16.29
N ASP A 386 9.37 21.74 17.29
CA ASP A 386 10.46 22.09 18.22
C ASP A 386 11.85 21.87 17.59
N ILE A 387 12.16 22.57 16.50
CA ILE A 387 13.39 22.40 15.70
C ILE A 387 14.67 22.52 16.55
N ASP A 388 14.67 23.30 17.63
CA ASP A 388 15.82 23.49 18.53
C ASP A 388 16.12 22.30 19.45
N ARG A 389 15.22 21.31 19.51
CA ARG A 389 15.39 20.08 20.31
C ARG A 389 15.54 18.82 19.45
N VAL A 390 15.79 18.97 18.15
CA VAL A 390 16.20 17.89 17.25
C VAL A 390 17.70 17.70 17.38
N MET A 391 18.19 16.45 17.47
CA MET A 391 19.63 16.19 17.46
C MET A 391 20.23 16.53 16.10
N LYS A 392 21.28 17.36 16.12
CA LYS A 392 21.95 17.92 14.94
C LYS A 392 23.45 17.75 15.04
N THR A 393 24.13 17.50 13.93
CA THR A 393 25.58 17.65 13.83
C THR A 393 25.93 19.11 13.63
N THR A 394 26.84 19.60 14.45
CA THR A 394 27.42 20.96 14.40
C THR A 394 28.94 20.88 14.33
N THR A 395 29.59 22.02 14.03
CA THR A 395 31.06 22.12 14.05
C THR A 395 31.68 21.70 15.40
N ASP A 396 31.00 22.00 16.52
CA ASP A 396 31.43 21.60 17.87
C ASP A 396 31.31 20.09 18.14
N ASN A 397 30.23 19.44 17.72
CA ASN A 397 29.91 18.06 18.15
C ASN A 397 30.27 16.96 17.14
N ILE A 398 30.63 17.30 15.90
CA ILE A 398 30.95 16.32 14.85
C ILE A 398 32.03 15.30 15.27
N HIS A 399 33.00 15.73 16.08
CA HIS A 399 34.08 14.86 16.59
C HIS A 399 33.61 13.80 17.60
N SER A 400 32.55 14.05 18.37
CA SER A 400 31.96 13.02 19.25
C SER A 400 31.03 12.10 18.47
N HIS A 401 30.27 12.63 17.50
CA HIS A 401 29.43 11.83 16.61
C HIS A 401 30.23 10.83 15.77
N TYR A 402 31.47 11.15 15.37
CA TYR A 402 32.41 10.19 14.74
C TYR A 402 32.89 9.06 15.69
N GLN A 403 32.74 9.21 17.01
CA GLN A 403 33.12 8.19 18.01
C GLN A 403 31.94 7.32 18.41
N ARG A 404 30.80 7.93 18.76
CA ARG A 404 29.56 7.27 19.17
C ARG A 404 28.37 8.21 19.01
N LEU A 405 27.27 7.67 18.52
CA LEU A 405 25.91 8.19 18.69
C LEU A 405 25.23 7.26 19.70
N GLU A 406 24.78 7.78 20.85
CA GLU A 406 24.13 6.95 21.87
C GLU A 406 22.67 6.70 21.47
N LEU A 407 22.33 5.46 21.08
CA LEU A 407 21.05 5.13 20.43
C LEU A 407 19.84 5.58 21.26
N ALA A 408 19.89 5.45 22.59
CA ALA A 408 18.82 5.87 23.50
C ALA A 408 18.57 7.39 23.52
N THR A 409 19.56 8.21 23.12
CA THR A 409 19.45 9.68 23.07
C THR A 409 18.97 10.20 21.71
N LEU A 410 18.97 9.36 20.67
CA LEU A 410 18.50 9.73 19.34
C LEU A 410 16.98 9.95 19.35
N PRO A 411 16.45 10.89 18.55
CA PRO A 411 15.01 11.00 18.28
C PRO A 411 14.40 9.64 17.90
N ALA A 412 13.18 9.36 18.38
CA ALA A 412 12.55 8.05 18.25
C ALA A 412 12.43 7.56 16.80
N ALA A 413 12.13 8.43 15.83
CA ALA A 413 12.12 8.08 14.41
C ALA A 413 13.51 7.68 13.87
N ILE A 414 14.60 8.22 14.41
CA ILE A 414 15.97 7.82 14.04
C ILE A 414 16.31 6.46 14.69
N GLN A 415 15.84 6.20 15.91
CA GLN A 415 15.94 4.87 16.52
C GLN A 415 15.22 3.81 15.69
N ASP A 416 13.97 4.10 15.28
CA ASP A 416 13.16 3.22 14.44
C ASP A 416 13.81 2.97 13.08
N ALA A 417 14.35 4.02 12.42
CA ALA A 417 15.07 3.87 11.16
C ALA A 417 16.32 2.98 11.29
N ILE A 418 17.03 3.03 12.41
CA ILE A 418 18.15 2.14 12.73
C ILE A 418 17.66 0.69 12.93
N VAL A 419 16.49 0.47 13.56
CA VAL A 419 15.86 -0.85 13.67
C VAL A 419 15.49 -1.41 12.29
N VAL A 420 14.84 -0.62 11.42
CA VAL A 420 14.52 -1.01 10.04
C VAL A 420 15.79 -1.40 9.27
N CYS A 421 16.84 -0.58 9.34
CA CYS A 421 18.12 -0.89 8.70
C CYS A 421 18.73 -2.21 9.20
N ARG A 422 18.68 -2.47 10.51
CA ARG A 422 19.17 -3.72 11.11
C ARG A 422 18.33 -4.96 10.73
N ALA A 423 17.02 -4.79 10.56
CA ALA A 423 16.09 -5.85 10.14
C ALA A 423 16.21 -6.18 8.63
N LEU A 424 16.51 -5.18 7.80
CA LEU A 424 16.74 -5.30 6.35
C LEU A 424 18.21 -5.55 5.96
N LYS A 425 19.13 -5.63 6.95
CA LYS A 425 20.58 -5.82 6.76
C LYS A 425 21.28 -4.72 5.95
N ILE A 426 20.79 -3.49 6.04
CA ILE A 426 21.43 -2.30 5.47
C ILE A 426 22.39 -1.71 6.53
N PRO A 427 23.71 -1.66 6.28
CA PRO A 427 24.69 -1.34 7.33
C PRO A 427 24.86 0.15 7.63
N ASN A 428 24.39 1.03 6.74
CA ASN A 428 24.58 2.48 6.86
C ASN A 428 23.27 3.23 6.59
N LEU A 429 23.11 4.38 7.22
CA LEU A 429 21.95 5.25 7.13
C LEU A 429 22.42 6.70 6.95
N TRP A 430 21.81 7.43 6.01
CA TRP A 430 21.93 8.87 5.86
C TRP A 430 20.72 9.55 6.51
N VAL A 431 20.98 10.56 7.33
CA VAL A 431 19.98 11.38 8.01
C VAL A 431 20.41 12.83 7.88
N ASP A 432 19.53 13.71 7.39
CA ASP A 432 19.85 15.11 7.09
C ASP A 432 20.46 15.86 8.28
N SER A 433 19.83 15.77 9.46
CA SER A 433 20.26 16.46 10.66
C SER A 433 21.61 15.99 11.20
N LEU A 434 22.04 14.76 10.88
CA LEU A 434 23.28 14.16 11.39
C LEU A 434 24.42 14.15 10.36
N CYS A 435 24.10 14.03 9.07
CA CYS A 435 25.10 13.90 8.00
C CYS A 435 25.49 15.26 7.38
N ILE A 436 24.63 16.28 7.50
CA ILE A 436 24.91 17.67 7.13
C ILE A 436 25.25 18.47 8.40
N ILE A 437 26.27 19.34 8.32
CA ILE A 437 26.62 20.30 9.37
C ILE A 437 25.60 21.45 9.36
N GLN A 438 24.94 21.72 10.50
CA GLN A 438 23.76 22.59 10.55
C GLN A 438 24.04 24.06 10.89
N ASP A 439 25.26 24.39 11.32
CA ASP A 439 25.70 25.71 11.80
C ASP A 439 26.66 26.45 10.83
N ASP A 440 27.26 25.74 9.87
CA ASP A 440 28.07 26.33 8.80
C ASP A 440 27.22 26.51 7.53
N LYS A 441 26.88 27.77 7.20
CA LYS A 441 26.06 28.09 6.00
C LYS A 441 26.72 27.68 4.68
N VAL A 442 28.05 27.68 4.58
CA VAL A 442 28.76 27.32 3.33
C VAL A 442 28.79 25.80 3.16
N ALA A 443 29.11 25.06 4.23
CA ALA A 443 29.02 23.60 4.22
C ALA A 443 27.57 23.11 4.04
N TRP A 444 26.59 23.80 4.64
CA TRP A 444 25.17 23.50 4.47
C TRP A 444 24.71 23.72 3.04
N LEU A 445 25.01 24.88 2.41
CA LEU A 445 24.66 25.14 1.01
C LEU A 445 25.30 24.10 0.07
N HIS A 446 26.56 23.73 0.29
CA HIS A 446 27.22 22.67 -0.47
C HIS A 446 26.52 21.32 -0.29
N ASP A 447 26.42 20.82 0.94
CA ASP A 447 25.89 19.48 1.21
C ASP A 447 24.40 19.39 0.80
N ALA A 448 23.60 20.45 1.02
CA ALA A 448 22.21 20.55 0.56
C ALA A 448 22.09 20.59 -0.98
N SER A 449 23.00 21.28 -1.69
CA SER A 449 23.02 21.24 -3.16
C SER A 449 23.25 19.82 -3.69
N THR A 450 23.99 18.98 -2.97
CA THR A 450 24.26 17.57 -3.33
C THR A 450 23.23 16.57 -2.80
N MET A 451 22.24 16.99 -1.99
CA MET A 451 21.23 16.12 -1.39
C MET A 451 20.48 15.27 -2.42
N HIS A 452 20.26 15.80 -3.63
CA HIS A 452 19.61 15.09 -4.72
C HIS A 452 20.32 13.79 -5.12
N ASP A 453 21.66 13.81 -5.27
CA ASP A 453 22.43 12.61 -5.60
C ASP A 453 22.48 11.61 -4.44
N VAL A 454 22.41 12.09 -3.19
CA VAL A 454 22.32 11.22 -2.00
C VAL A 454 21.03 10.38 -2.01
N TYR A 455 19.88 10.99 -2.26
CA TYR A 455 18.63 10.23 -2.39
C TYR A 455 18.59 9.39 -3.67
N ARG A 456 19.05 9.95 -4.81
CA ARG A 456 19.08 9.29 -6.14
C ARG A 456 19.95 8.03 -6.19
N ASN A 457 21.04 7.96 -5.42
CA ASN A 457 21.93 6.79 -5.38
C ASN A 457 21.71 5.89 -4.15
N SER A 458 20.73 6.20 -3.29
CA SER A 458 20.39 5.37 -2.13
C SER A 458 19.95 3.96 -2.52
N HIS A 459 20.26 2.97 -1.66
CA HIS A 459 19.78 1.59 -1.84
C HIS A 459 18.28 1.48 -1.56
N LEU A 460 17.82 2.19 -0.53
CA LEU A 460 16.45 2.32 -0.06
C LEU A 460 16.28 3.68 0.64
N THR A 461 15.12 4.32 0.55
CA THR A 461 14.75 5.43 1.43
C THR A 461 13.61 5.02 2.36
N ILE A 462 13.82 5.13 3.66
CA ILE A 462 12.77 4.98 4.68
C ILE A 462 12.03 6.32 4.71
N ALA A 463 10.72 6.31 4.40
CA ALA A 463 9.90 7.53 4.35
C ALA A 463 8.85 7.52 5.45
N VAL A 464 9.02 8.39 6.45
CA VAL A 464 8.11 8.54 7.59
C VAL A 464 7.05 9.57 7.21
N MET A 465 6.00 9.08 6.55
CA MET A 465 4.88 9.90 6.05
C MET A 465 4.07 10.47 7.21
N GLU A 466 3.88 9.64 8.25
CA GLU A 466 3.39 9.99 9.58
C GLU A 466 4.24 9.26 10.64
N PRO A 467 4.40 9.79 11.86
CA PRO A 467 3.83 11.04 12.38
C PRO A 467 4.66 12.28 12.03
N ASN A 468 4.06 13.47 12.22
CA ASN A 468 4.65 14.78 11.92
C ASN A 468 5.87 15.22 12.78
N SER A 469 6.49 14.32 13.54
CA SER A 469 7.54 14.68 14.51
C SER A 469 8.49 13.52 14.80
N CYS A 470 9.79 13.76 14.67
CA CYS A 470 10.86 12.78 14.87
C CYS A 470 11.00 12.27 16.31
N LYS A 471 10.32 12.95 17.26
CA LYS A 471 10.27 12.57 18.67
C LYS A 471 9.33 11.41 18.94
N LEU A 472 8.45 11.10 18.00
CA LEU A 472 7.51 9.98 18.05
C LEU A 472 8.06 8.79 17.26
N ARG A 473 7.60 7.58 17.59
CA ARG A 473 7.87 6.38 16.79
C ARG A 473 6.95 6.33 15.57
N PHE A 474 7.45 5.74 14.49
CA PHE A 474 6.67 5.34 13.32
C PHE A 474 6.49 3.82 13.23
N LEU A 475 7.35 3.05 13.93
CA LEU A 475 7.13 1.63 14.14
C LEU A 475 6.09 1.41 15.25
N GLY A 476 5.12 0.55 14.98
CA GLY A 476 4.04 0.21 15.91
C GLY A 476 2.74 -0.16 15.19
N LYS A 477 1.63 -0.08 15.93
CA LYS A 477 0.31 -0.49 15.44
C LYS A 477 -0.16 0.27 14.21
N GLN A 478 -0.63 -0.47 13.21
CA GLN A 478 -1.10 0.02 11.92
C GLN A 478 -2.64 0.10 11.90
N GLN A 479 -3.22 1.23 11.47
CA GLN A 479 -4.70 1.39 11.46
C GLN A 479 -5.41 0.30 10.64
N PHE A 480 -4.80 -0.08 9.51
CA PHE A 480 -5.34 -1.06 8.57
C PHE A 480 -4.97 -2.50 8.92
N GLY A 481 -3.98 -2.72 9.79
CA GLY A 481 -3.75 -4.05 10.35
C GLY A 481 -4.90 -4.51 11.27
N GLY A 482 -5.55 -3.56 11.96
CA GLY A 482 -6.47 -3.85 13.05
C GLY A 482 -7.86 -4.45 12.66
N PRO A 483 -8.49 -5.25 13.55
CA PRO A 483 -9.83 -5.86 13.35
C PRO A 483 -11.03 -4.89 13.20
N SER A 484 -10.78 -3.58 13.17
CA SER A 484 -11.76 -2.52 12.88
C SER A 484 -11.74 -2.08 11.42
N TRP A 485 -10.69 -2.40 10.65
CA TRP A 485 -10.57 -2.07 9.23
C TRP A 485 -10.49 -3.30 8.32
N GLN A 486 -9.82 -4.38 8.72
CA GLN A 486 -9.90 -5.65 7.99
C GLN A 486 -10.43 -6.76 8.89
N ARG A 487 -11.21 -7.66 8.30
CA ARG A 487 -11.56 -8.96 8.89
C ARG A 487 -11.48 -10.03 7.82
N LEU A 488 -10.72 -11.08 8.08
CA LEU A 488 -10.78 -12.29 7.28
C LEU A 488 -12.13 -12.98 7.55
N PHE A 489 -12.84 -13.35 6.48
CA PHE A 489 -14.09 -14.09 6.53
C PHE A 489 -14.18 -14.98 5.28
N CYS A 490 -14.89 -16.10 5.38
CA CYS A 490 -15.04 -17.04 4.27
C CYS A 490 -16.53 -17.29 4.01
N PRO A 491 -17.14 -16.71 2.95
CA PRO A 491 -18.55 -16.94 2.66
C PRO A 491 -18.80 -18.30 2.00
N THR A 492 -19.98 -18.86 2.24
CA THR A 492 -20.54 -19.96 1.45
C THR A 492 -21.31 -19.40 0.26
N LEU A 493 -21.10 -19.96 -0.94
CA LEU A 493 -21.84 -19.60 -2.15
C LEU A 493 -22.71 -20.80 -2.60
N PRO A 494 -24.05 -20.65 -2.70
CA PRO A 494 -24.96 -21.79 -2.78
C PRO A 494 -25.08 -22.46 -4.16
N ASP A 495 -24.59 -21.81 -5.21
CA ASP A 495 -24.59 -22.31 -6.60
C ASP A 495 -23.16 -22.75 -7.04
N LEU A 496 -22.27 -23.02 -6.07
CA LEU A 496 -20.90 -23.51 -6.30
C LEU A 496 -20.68 -24.87 -5.60
N PRO A 497 -20.10 -25.87 -6.28
CA PRO A 497 -19.77 -27.14 -5.68
C PRO A 497 -18.72 -27.05 -4.57
N GLU A 498 -18.78 -28.03 -3.67
CA GLU A 498 -18.57 -27.80 -2.24
C GLU A 498 -17.16 -27.39 -1.79
N ASP A 499 -16.15 -27.51 -2.65
CA ASP A 499 -14.74 -27.31 -2.31
C ASP A 499 -14.10 -26.08 -2.99
N THR A 500 -14.75 -24.91 -2.88
CA THR A 500 -14.19 -23.62 -3.32
C THR A 500 -14.21 -22.58 -2.20
N SER A 501 -13.49 -22.92 -1.14
CA SER A 501 -13.52 -22.32 0.20
C SER A 501 -12.86 -20.92 0.29
N THR A 502 -13.31 -19.97 -0.53
CA THR A 502 -12.62 -18.69 -0.78
C THR A 502 -12.44 -17.82 0.46
N GLU A 503 -11.19 -17.52 0.81
CA GLU A 503 -10.82 -16.53 1.83
C GLU A 503 -11.00 -15.10 1.31
N LEU A 504 -11.82 -14.30 2.01
CA LEU A 504 -12.08 -12.91 1.67
C LEU A 504 -11.73 -11.97 2.84
N LEU A 505 -11.16 -10.82 2.52
CA LEU A 505 -10.98 -9.69 3.44
C LEU A 505 -12.19 -8.76 3.32
N MET A 506 -12.93 -8.61 4.41
CA MET A 506 -13.98 -7.60 4.56
C MET A 506 -13.36 -6.29 5.05
N ARG A 507 -13.62 -5.19 4.34
CA ARG A 507 -13.14 -3.84 4.70
C ARG A 507 -14.26 -2.80 4.62
N PRO A 508 -14.35 -1.82 5.54
CA PRO A 508 -15.47 -0.87 5.59
C PRO A 508 -15.30 0.29 4.59
N GLY A 509 -16.45 0.84 4.19
CA GLY A 509 -16.57 2.01 3.33
C GLY A 509 -16.57 1.69 1.83
N GLU A 510 -16.56 2.76 1.03
CA GLU A 510 -15.93 2.72 -0.30
C GLU A 510 -14.41 2.80 -0.07
N PHE A 511 -13.60 1.96 -0.74
CA PHE A 511 -12.17 2.21 -0.85
C PHE A 511 -11.97 3.46 -1.72
N LYS A 512 -11.92 4.60 -1.05
CA LYS A 512 -11.37 5.82 -1.62
C LYS A 512 -9.86 5.71 -1.43
N PRO A 513 -9.06 5.76 -2.50
CA PRO A 513 -7.66 6.13 -2.36
C PRO A 513 -7.57 7.38 -1.47
N ARG A 514 -6.52 7.50 -0.65
CA ARG A 514 -6.24 8.73 0.11
C ARG A 514 -6.48 9.93 -0.81
N SER A 515 -7.39 10.83 -0.41
CA SER A 515 -7.88 11.89 -1.29
C SER A 515 -6.71 12.67 -1.87
N ASN A 516 -6.81 13.11 -3.14
CA ASN A 516 -5.82 13.98 -3.77
C ASN A 516 -5.63 15.33 -3.04
N THR A 517 -6.47 15.63 -2.03
CA THR A 517 -6.33 16.73 -1.06
C THR A 517 -5.60 16.35 0.24
N GLU A 518 -5.54 15.07 0.62
CA GLU A 518 -4.98 14.56 1.89
C GLU A 518 -3.47 14.26 1.83
N ARG A 519 -2.65 15.30 1.62
CA ARG A 519 -1.18 15.18 1.76
C ARG A 519 -0.78 14.65 3.14
N SER A 520 0.17 13.73 3.19
CA SER A 520 0.83 13.31 4.45
C SER A 520 1.57 14.48 5.10
N SER A 521 1.90 14.37 6.39
CA SER A 521 2.73 15.35 7.10
C SER A 521 4.11 15.53 6.45
N LEU A 522 4.66 14.47 5.85
CA LEU A 522 5.90 14.55 5.07
C LEU A 522 5.70 15.27 3.72
N ASP A 523 4.65 14.92 2.97
CA ASP A 523 4.38 15.51 1.65
C ASP A 523 3.91 16.96 1.72
N LYS A 524 3.52 17.41 2.92
CA LYS A 524 3.30 18.83 3.25
C LYS A 524 4.60 19.63 3.36
N ARG A 525 5.80 19.04 3.27
CA ARG A 525 7.10 19.75 3.33
C ARG A 525 7.73 19.89 1.93
N GLY A 526 8.14 21.10 1.55
CA GLY A 526 8.72 21.40 0.23
C GLY A 526 10.02 20.67 -0.06
N TRP A 527 10.97 20.68 0.88
CA TRP A 527 12.24 19.93 0.77
C TRP A 527 12.03 18.42 0.55
N CYS A 528 10.95 17.86 1.10
CA CYS A 528 10.63 16.44 0.96
C CYS A 528 10.09 16.06 -0.44
N LEU A 529 9.86 17.02 -1.36
CA LEU A 529 9.55 16.69 -2.76
C LEU A 529 10.69 15.89 -3.41
N GLN A 530 11.94 16.31 -3.26
CA GLN A 530 13.07 15.56 -3.83
C GLN A 530 13.34 14.25 -3.07
N GLU A 531 13.10 14.21 -1.75
CA GLU A 531 13.22 13.00 -0.93
C GLU A 531 12.22 11.91 -1.33
N SER A 532 11.03 12.31 -1.79
CA SER A 532 10.02 11.42 -2.36
C SER A 532 10.24 11.12 -3.85
N LEU A 533 10.63 12.11 -4.68
CA LEU A 533 10.82 11.92 -6.13
C LEU A 533 12.08 11.11 -6.50
N LEU A 534 13.19 11.25 -5.76
CA LEU A 534 14.51 10.82 -6.23
C LEU A 534 14.96 9.39 -5.90
N PRO A 535 14.58 8.74 -4.79
CA PRO A 535 15.00 7.36 -4.52
C PRO A 535 14.57 6.37 -5.59
N ASN A 536 15.35 5.31 -5.80
CA ASN A 536 14.96 4.21 -6.69
C ASN A 536 14.02 3.20 -6.00
N ARG A 537 14.02 3.21 -4.66
CA ARG A 537 13.17 2.42 -3.76
C ARG A 537 12.83 3.26 -2.53
N ARG A 538 11.57 3.25 -2.10
CA ARG A 538 11.09 3.80 -0.82
C ARG A 538 10.29 2.74 -0.08
N LEU A 539 10.48 2.70 1.24
CA LEU A 539 9.60 1.99 2.17
C LEU A 539 8.93 3.05 3.04
N CYS A 540 7.66 3.29 2.75
CA CYS A 540 6.86 4.36 3.34
C CYS A 540 6.06 3.82 4.54
N TYR A 541 6.03 4.58 5.63
CA TYR A 541 5.24 4.30 6.83
C TYR A 541 4.25 5.44 7.02
N ASP A 542 2.93 5.16 6.95
CA ASP A 542 1.88 6.20 6.95
C ASP A 542 0.92 6.15 8.15
N GLY A 543 1.19 5.26 9.11
CA GLY A 543 0.36 4.98 10.29
C GLY A 543 -0.89 4.13 10.01
N LYS A 544 -1.25 3.94 8.73
CA LYS A 544 -2.33 3.07 8.29
C LYS A 544 -1.78 1.71 7.90
N GLU A 545 -0.75 1.67 7.07
CA GLU A 545 -0.02 0.49 6.63
C GLU A 545 1.40 0.85 6.11
N MET A 546 2.20 -0.15 5.74
CA MET A 546 3.41 0.10 4.94
C MET A 546 3.06 0.28 3.46
N ILE A 547 3.86 1.04 2.71
CA ILE A 547 3.74 1.15 1.25
C ILE A 547 5.14 1.00 0.63
N TRP A 548 5.25 0.19 -0.43
CA TRP A 548 6.46 0.05 -1.22
C TRP A 548 6.36 0.84 -2.52
N GLU A 549 7.38 1.64 -2.80
CA GLU A 549 7.50 2.40 -4.04
C GLU A 549 8.88 2.16 -4.68
N CYS A 550 8.90 1.89 -5.97
CA CYS A 550 10.12 1.84 -6.78
C CYS A 550 9.82 2.31 -8.20
N LEU A 551 10.85 2.45 -9.05
CA LEU A 551 10.66 2.97 -10.42
C LEU A 551 9.74 2.10 -11.30
N CYS A 552 9.53 0.84 -10.91
CA CYS A 552 8.69 -0.13 -11.62
C CYS A 552 7.29 -0.35 -10.99
N ARG A 553 7.08 -0.01 -9.71
CA ARG A 553 5.91 -0.47 -8.92
C ARG A 553 5.59 0.49 -7.77
N GLN A 554 4.31 0.70 -7.47
CA GLN A 554 3.82 1.30 -6.23
C GLN A 554 2.70 0.42 -5.67
N VAL A 555 2.93 -0.21 -4.51
CA VAL A 555 2.00 -1.17 -3.88
C VAL A 555 1.89 -0.92 -2.38
N CYS A 556 0.67 -0.96 -1.85
CA CYS A 556 0.46 -0.98 -0.41
C CYS A 556 0.82 -2.35 0.18
N GLU A 557 0.97 -2.40 1.50
CA GLU A 557 1.00 -3.65 2.24
C GLU A 557 -0.25 -4.50 2.01
N CYS A 558 -1.39 -3.86 1.76
CA CYS A 558 -2.66 -4.44 1.33
C CYS A 558 -2.67 -5.02 -0.10
N GLY A 559 -1.54 -5.05 -0.82
CA GLY A 559 -1.39 -5.60 -2.18
C GLY A 559 -1.99 -4.75 -3.32
N HIS A 560 -2.83 -3.76 -3.02
CA HIS A 560 -3.36 -2.84 -4.03
C HIS A 560 -2.24 -1.96 -4.62
N VAL A 561 -2.34 -1.71 -5.92
CA VAL A 561 -1.63 -0.60 -6.56
C VAL A 561 -2.24 0.71 -6.04
N VAL A 562 -1.40 1.61 -5.52
CA VAL A 562 -1.85 2.88 -4.93
C VAL A 562 -1.70 3.99 -5.98
N GLU A 563 -2.75 4.77 -6.24
CA GLU A 563 -2.58 6.02 -7.01
C GLU A 563 -1.70 7.01 -6.19
N PRO A 564 -0.74 7.69 -6.84
CA PRO A 564 0.20 8.55 -6.12
C PRO A 564 -0.49 9.76 -5.48
N GLN A 565 0.13 10.25 -4.40
CA GLN A 565 -0.47 11.17 -3.43
C GLN A 565 -0.41 12.65 -3.85
N ILE A 566 -0.97 12.95 -5.03
CA ILE A 566 -0.83 14.24 -5.73
C ILE A 566 -2.20 14.83 -6.11
N PRO A 567 -2.39 16.17 -6.09
CA PRO A 567 -3.61 16.83 -6.57
C PRO A 567 -4.01 16.44 -8.00
N TYR A 568 -5.33 16.43 -8.25
CA TYR A 568 -5.95 16.06 -9.54
C TYR A 568 -5.32 16.78 -10.74
N ASP A 569 -4.95 18.05 -10.56
CA ASP A 569 -4.37 18.97 -11.54
C ASP A 569 -2.91 18.63 -11.93
N THR A 570 -2.34 17.53 -11.43
CA THR A 570 -0.96 17.09 -11.72
C THR A 570 -0.94 15.71 -12.38
N SER A 571 0.13 15.39 -13.10
CA SER A 571 0.30 14.07 -13.74
C SER A 571 0.15 12.93 -12.72
N LYS A 572 -0.88 12.09 -12.89
CA LYS A 572 -1.28 10.92 -12.04
C LYS A 572 -0.22 9.84 -11.80
N ASP A 573 1.04 10.07 -12.14
CA ASP A 573 2.09 9.06 -12.22
C ASP A 573 3.40 9.57 -11.60
N TYR A 574 3.43 9.82 -10.28
CA TYR A 574 4.65 10.25 -9.56
C TYR A 574 5.84 9.30 -9.76
N GLY A 575 5.55 7.98 -9.84
CA GLY A 575 6.52 6.96 -10.24
C GLY A 575 7.05 7.16 -11.66
N LYS A 576 6.19 7.46 -12.65
CA LYS A 576 6.66 7.80 -14.01
C LYS A 576 7.41 9.12 -14.03
N LEU A 577 7.04 10.14 -13.25
CA LEU A 577 7.78 11.40 -13.16
C LEU A 577 9.20 11.14 -12.61
N GLY A 578 9.32 10.40 -11.50
CA GLY A 578 10.60 9.95 -10.96
C GLY A 578 11.43 9.15 -11.96
N THR A 579 10.83 8.19 -12.67
CA THR A 579 11.50 7.39 -13.72
C THR A 579 11.92 8.26 -14.91
N THR A 580 11.05 9.16 -15.37
CA THR A 580 11.26 10.14 -16.46
C THR A 580 12.25 11.24 -16.07
N LEU A 581 12.68 11.31 -14.80
CA LEU A 581 13.82 12.10 -14.34
C LEU A 581 15.13 11.28 -14.24
N LYS A 582 15.05 9.95 -14.03
CA LYS A 582 16.21 9.08 -13.72
C LYS A 582 16.75 8.25 -14.89
N THR A 583 15.91 7.70 -15.76
CA THR A 583 16.34 6.74 -16.79
C THR A 583 16.96 7.43 -18.02
N HIS A 584 18.15 6.99 -18.44
CA HIS A 584 18.73 7.33 -19.74
C HIS A 584 18.37 6.31 -20.84
N LEU A 585 17.58 5.29 -20.51
CA LEU A 585 17.19 4.19 -21.41
C LEU A 585 16.06 4.64 -22.36
N PRO A 586 16.25 4.65 -23.69
CA PRO A 586 15.21 5.08 -24.63
C PRO A 586 14.07 4.08 -24.87
N GLU A 587 14.22 2.83 -24.40
CA GLU A 587 13.41 1.68 -24.85
C GLU A 587 12.71 0.92 -23.70
N ALA A 588 12.87 1.36 -22.46
CA ALA A 588 12.20 0.77 -21.31
C ALA A 588 10.84 1.45 -21.06
N GLU A 589 9.81 1.09 -21.84
CA GLU A 589 8.42 1.43 -21.49
C GLU A 589 8.13 0.97 -20.05
N PRO A 590 7.66 1.86 -19.14
CA PRO A 590 7.22 1.42 -17.82
C PRO A 590 6.07 0.41 -17.98
N PRO A 591 6.12 -0.78 -17.32
CA PRO A 591 5.17 -1.87 -17.56
C PRO A 591 3.71 -1.52 -17.27
N PHE A 592 3.48 -0.41 -16.57
CA PHE A 592 2.18 0.20 -16.32
C PHE A 592 1.43 0.71 -17.56
N ASP A 593 2.12 1.05 -18.67
CA ASP A 593 1.45 1.80 -19.75
C ASP A 593 0.67 0.93 -20.74
N ARG A 594 -0.45 0.41 -20.23
CA ARG A 594 -1.43 -0.38 -20.99
C ARG A 594 -2.82 0.23 -21.02
N MET A 595 -3.07 1.26 -20.19
CA MET A 595 -4.40 1.85 -19.99
C MET A 595 -4.50 3.35 -20.35
N ASN A 596 -3.40 4.12 -20.32
CA ASN A 596 -3.40 5.57 -20.60
C ASN A 596 -3.00 5.96 -22.03
N GLY A 597 -2.67 4.99 -22.90
CA GLY A 597 -2.19 5.20 -24.27
C GLY A 597 -3.14 5.93 -25.24
N PHE A 598 -4.34 6.33 -24.81
CA PHE A 598 -5.25 7.19 -25.57
C PHE A 598 -4.99 8.69 -25.38
N LEU A 599 -4.40 9.13 -24.26
CA LEU A 599 -4.17 10.56 -23.98
C LEU A 599 -2.82 11.04 -24.56
N PHE A 600 -1.74 10.32 -24.30
CA PHE A 600 -0.39 10.75 -24.68
C PHE A 600 -0.11 10.72 -26.19
N ARG A 601 -0.98 10.10 -26.99
CA ARG A 601 -0.80 9.94 -28.45
C ARG A 601 -1.00 11.22 -29.27
N HIS A 602 -1.36 12.33 -28.61
CA HIS A 602 -1.65 13.63 -29.24
C HIS A 602 -0.68 14.76 -28.86
N CYS A 603 0.35 14.48 -28.05
CA CYS A 603 1.41 15.44 -27.73
C CYS A 603 2.68 15.16 -28.55
N SER A 604 3.17 16.16 -29.28
CA SER A 604 4.49 16.09 -29.93
C SER A 604 5.63 15.96 -28.89
N PRO A 605 6.65 15.11 -29.11
CA PRO A 605 7.68 14.78 -28.10
C PRO A 605 8.38 15.97 -27.39
N PRO A 606 8.69 17.10 -28.05
CA PRO A 606 9.33 18.25 -27.41
C PRO A 606 8.57 18.85 -26.23
N MET A 607 7.24 18.76 -26.22
CA MET A 607 6.39 19.38 -25.19
C MET A 607 6.36 18.60 -23.86
N ILE A 608 6.62 17.28 -23.93
CA ILE A 608 6.40 16.35 -22.81
C ILE A 608 7.27 16.70 -21.57
N PRO A 609 8.57 17.04 -21.70
CA PRO A 609 9.38 17.47 -20.56
C PRO A 609 8.89 18.76 -19.87
N TYR A 610 8.41 19.75 -20.64
CA TYR A 610 7.90 21.01 -20.08
C TYR A 610 6.57 20.83 -19.35
N PHE A 611 5.68 19.96 -19.86
CA PHE A 611 4.49 19.55 -19.12
C PHE A 611 4.84 18.88 -17.78
N GLY A 612 5.81 17.96 -17.77
CA GLY A 612 6.28 17.31 -16.53
C GLY A 612 6.88 18.28 -15.52
N TRP A 613 7.51 19.38 -15.96
CA TRP A 613 7.93 20.46 -15.07
C TRP A 613 6.75 21.22 -14.47
N ARG A 614 5.71 21.54 -15.27
CA ARG A 614 4.50 22.22 -14.80
C ARG A 614 3.75 21.40 -13.76
N ASP A 615 3.60 20.09 -13.98
CA ASP A 615 3.02 19.17 -12.99
C ASP A 615 3.82 19.17 -11.67
N LEU A 616 5.16 19.15 -11.76
CA LEU A 616 6.08 19.17 -10.62
C LEU A 616 6.00 20.49 -9.83
N VAL A 617 5.94 21.63 -10.52
CA VAL A 617 5.76 22.95 -9.91
C VAL A 617 4.39 23.08 -9.25
N THR A 618 3.32 22.61 -9.90
CA THR A 618 1.97 22.54 -9.32
C THR A 618 1.98 21.74 -8.02
N ASP A 619 2.58 20.53 -7.99
CA ASP A 619 2.71 19.77 -6.74
C ASP A 619 3.51 20.54 -5.67
N TYR A 620 4.67 21.06 -6.04
CA TYR A 620 5.56 21.77 -5.12
C TYR A 620 4.90 22.99 -4.46
N SER A 621 4.11 23.76 -5.22
CA SER A 621 3.44 24.98 -4.75
C SER A 621 2.41 24.75 -3.62
N HIS A 622 1.93 23.51 -3.46
CA HIS A 622 1.04 23.11 -2.37
C HIS A 622 1.79 22.71 -1.08
N ARG A 623 3.14 22.66 -1.10
CA ARG A 623 3.97 22.23 0.02
C ARG A 623 4.41 23.41 0.88
N SER A 624 4.38 23.24 2.19
CA SER A 624 4.84 24.21 3.18
C SER A 624 6.37 24.25 3.27
N LEU A 625 6.90 25.43 3.57
CA LEU A 625 8.32 25.68 3.83
C LEU A 625 8.49 26.26 5.23
N SER A 626 9.64 26.02 5.86
CA SER A 626 9.99 26.68 7.12
C SER A 626 10.49 28.11 6.91
N LYS A 627 11.00 28.40 5.69
CA LYS A 627 11.66 29.65 5.30
C LYS A 627 11.26 30.01 3.86
N ARG A 628 10.77 31.23 3.62
CA ARG A 628 10.21 31.63 2.31
C ARG A 628 11.21 31.54 1.16
N TYR A 629 12.47 31.87 1.41
CA TYR A 629 13.55 31.86 0.42
C TYR A 629 13.96 30.46 -0.06
N ASP A 630 13.60 29.39 0.65
CA ASP A 630 13.91 28.02 0.19
C ASP A 630 13.07 27.60 -1.03
N ALA A 631 12.07 28.41 -1.43
CA ALA A 631 11.13 28.11 -2.50
C ALA A 631 11.79 27.74 -3.85
N LEU A 632 12.89 28.40 -4.22
CA LEU A 632 13.68 28.04 -5.41
C LEU A 632 14.90 27.16 -5.10
N ARG A 633 15.39 27.16 -3.85
CA ARG A 633 16.50 26.28 -3.42
C ARG A 633 16.09 24.80 -3.46
N ALA A 634 14.96 24.44 -2.85
CA ALA A 634 14.54 23.04 -2.70
C ALA A 634 14.08 22.36 -4.00
N ILE A 635 13.78 23.13 -5.05
CA ILE A 635 13.38 22.62 -6.37
C ILE A 635 14.53 22.69 -7.42
N SER A 636 15.63 23.38 -7.12
CA SER A 636 16.77 23.60 -8.04
C SER A 636 17.36 22.31 -8.62
N ALA A 637 17.54 21.28 -7.80
CA ALA A 637 18.05 19.98 -8.24
C ALA A 637 17.08 19.23 -9.18
N LEU A 638 15.77 19.43 -9.01
CA LEU A 638 14.78 18.87 -9.92
C LEU A 638 14.77 19.62 -11.25
N ALA A 639 14.97 20.94 -11.24
CA ALA A 639 15.21 21.73 -12.45
C ALA A 639 16.47 21.26 -13.20
N LYS A 640 17.57 20.98 -12.49
CA LYS A 640 18.81 20.40 -13.05
C LYS A 640 18.57 19.06 -13.76
N MET A 641 17.73 18.20 -13.19
CA MET A 641 17.37 16.91 -13.79
C MET A 641 16.40 17.03 -14.99
N VAL A 642 15.45 17.98 -14.96
CA VAL A 642 14.60 18.30 -16.12
C VAL A 642 15.43 18.91 -17.25
N ARG A 643 16.33 19.85 -16.95
CA ARG A 643 17.16 20.56 -17.94
C ARG A 643 17.90 19.62 -18.86
N ASN A 644 18.48 18.56 -18.30
CA ASN A 644 19.23 17.52 -19.01
C ASN A 644 18.35 16.60 -19.89
N ARG A 645 17.04 16.87 -19.97
CA ARG A 645 16.04 16.15 -20.77
C ARG A 645 15.21 17.06 -21.67
N LEU A 646 15.36 18.38 -21.54
CA LEU A 646 14.76 19.33 -22.48
C LEU A 646 15.45 19.17 -23.84
N PRO A 647 14.73 19.34 -24.97
CA PRO A 647 15.37 19.31 -26.28
C PRO A 647 16.46 20.38 -26.41
N GLU A 648 17.67 19.97 -26.76
CA GLU A 648 18.73 20.94 -27.11
C GLU A 648 18.33 21.73 -28.36
N LYS A 649 18.50 23.05 -28.30
CA LYS A 649 18.27 23.95 -29.42
C LYS A 649 19.59 24.56 -29.86
N ASP A 650 19.95 24.36 -31.12
CA ASP A 650 21.21 24.81 -31.70
C ASP A 650 22.47 24.34 -30.92
N GLY A 651 22.37 23.18 -30.25
CA GLY A 651 23.43 22.61 -29.39
C GLY A 651 23.51 23.20 -27.99
N LEU A 652 22.45 23.88 -27.52
CA LEU A 652 22.36 24.47 -26.19
C LEU A 652 21.16 23.91 -25.41
N LEU A 653 21.40 23.55 -24.14
CA LEU A 653 20.37 23.24 -23.15
C LEU A 653 19.64 24.53 -22.73
N ASP A 654 18.31 24.47 -22.62
CA ASP A 654 17.47 25.63 -22.31
C ASP A 654 17.81 26.30 -20.96
N GLU A 655 17.42 27.56 -20.79
CA GLU A 655 17.75 28.36 -19.61
C GLU A 655 16.66 28.28 -18.54
N TYR A 656 17.08 27.90 -17.32
CA TYR A 656 16.24 27.97 -16.13
C TYR A 656 16.16 29.41 -15.62
N VAL A 657 14.94 29.93 -15.48
CA VAL A 657 14.67 31.33 -15.14
C VAL A 657 13.61 31.39 -14.02
N ALA A 658 14.09 31.49 -12.78
CA ALA A 658 13.30 31.66 -11.56
C ALA A 658 12.13 30.66 -11.38
N GLY A 659 12.34 29.37 -11.69
CA GLY A 659 11.29 28.35 -11.59
C GLY A 659 10.51 28.11 -12.88
N LEU A 660 10.83 28.81 -13.96
CA LEU A 660 10.26 28.69 -15.31
C LEU A 660 11.36 28.31 -16.33
N TRP A 661 10.97 27.93 -17.54
CA TRP A 661 11.86 27.65 -18.67
C TRP A 661 11.76 28.71 -19.76
N LYS A 662 12.90 29.10 -20.33
CA LYS A 662 13.00 30.14 -21.36
C LYS A 662 12.41 29.72 -22.70
N GLY A 663 12.51 28.45 -23.08
CA GLY A 663 12.00 27.90 -24.35
C GLY A 663 10.48 27.99 -24.47
N GLU A 664 9.76 27.78 -23.36
CA GLU A 664 8.29 27.82 -23.29
C GLU A 664 7.76 28.92 -22.35
N LEU A 665 8.55 29.98 -22.11
CA LEU A 665 8.25 30.99 -21.08
C LEU A 665 6.86 31.64 -21.22
N HIS A 666 6.37 31.79 -22.45
CA HIS A 666 5.03 32.33 -22.72
C HIS A 666 3.90 31.44 -22.20
N PHE A 667 4.09 30.11 -22.20
CA PHE A 667 3.20 29.14 -21.54
C PHE A 667 3.46 29.06 -20.03
N ASP A 668 4.73 29.03 -19.62
CA ASP A 668 5.12 28.97 -18.21
C ASP A 668 4.65 30.20 -17.40
N LEU A 669 4.44 31.35 -18.05
CA LEU A 669 3.85 32.54 -17.43
C LEU A 669 2.34 32.45 -17.16
N THR A 670 1.62 31.43 -17.65
CA THR A 670 0.18 31.27 -17.41
C THR A 670 -0.15 30.48 -16.13
N TRP A 671 0.78 30.34 -15.19
CA TRP A 671 0.44 29.83 -13.86
C TRP A 671 -0.62 30.74 -13.21
N GLU A 672 -1.57 30.15 -12.49
CA GLU A 672 -2.62 30.89 -11.77
C GLU A 672 -2.74 30.37 -10.33
N VAL A 673 -3.00 31.27 -9.37
CA VAL A 673 -3.23 30.86 -7.98
C VAL A 673 -4.56 30.12 -7.91
N LYS A 674 -4.54 28.90 -7.35
CA LYS A 674 -5.76 28.10 -7.17
C LYS A 674 -6.64 28.76 -6.08
N PRO A 675 -7.95 28.96 -6.32
CA PRO A 675 -8.86 29.40 -5.27
C PRO A 675 -8.79 28.42 -4.10
N VAL A 676 -8.45 28.91 -2.91
CA VAL A 676 -8.44 28.09 -1.69
C VAL A 676 -9.88 27.92 -1.23
N ASP A 677 -10.36 26.68 -1.25
CA ASP A 677 -11.69 26.34 -0.75
C ASP A 677 -11.81 26.70 0.74
N ALA A 678 -13.01 27.05 1.19
CA ALA A 678 -13.25 27.62 2.53
C ALA A 678 -12.94 26.68 3.71
N HIS A 679 -12.47 25.46 3.43
CA HIS A 679 -12.09 24.43 4.39
C HIS A 679 -10.60 24.05 4.32
N ASP A 680 -9.86 24.51 3.31
CA ASP A 680 -8.43 24.21 3.15
C ASP A 680 -7.57 25.16 3.97
N VAL A 681 -6.60 24.59 4.70
CA VAL A 681 -5.56 25.36 5.38
C VAL A 681 -4.42 25.62 4.39
N PRO A 682 -4.12 26.88 4.03
CA PRO A 682 -3.05 27.18 3.07
C PRO A 682 -1.68 26.75 3.61
N PRO A 683 -0.73 26.39 2.74
CA PRO A 683 0.61 25.98 3.16
C PRO A 683 1.32 27.11 3.91
N SER A 684 2.13 26.76 4.90
CA SER A 684 2.98 27.73 5.59
C SER A 684 4.08 28.19 4.63
N THR A 685 4.15 29.50 4.38
CA THR A 685 5.18 30.13 3.54
C THR A 685 6.54 30.23 4.22
N GLY A 686 6.65 29.80 5.47
CA GLY A 686 7.78 30.09 6.34
C GLY A 686 7.76 31.51 6.88
N LEU A 687 8.63 31.78 7.84
CA LEU A 687 8.89 33.14 8.31
C LEU A 687 9.83 33.87 7.33
N GLU A 688 9.73 35.19 7.32
CA GLU A 688 10.75 36.06 6.74
C GLU A 688 11.83 36.32 7.79
N ASP A 689 13.08 36.38 7.34
CA ASP A 689 14.27 36.56 8.18
C ASP A 689 14.92 37.89 7.78
N ASP A 690 15.01 38.82 8.71
CA ASP A 690 15.57 40.16 8.46
C ASP A 690 17.01 40.10 7.88
N ASN A 691 17.73 39.01 8.14
CA ASN A 691 19.10 38.78 7.65
C ASN A 691 19.17 38.35 6.17
N GLU A 692 18.08 37.90 5.54
CA GLU A 692 18.06 37.55 4.10
C GLU A 692 17.22 38.54 3.25
N THR A 693 17.00 39.77 3.74
CA THR A 693 16.23 40.85 3.09
C THR A 693 16.67 41.24 1.66
N SER A 694 17.82 40.77 1.19
CA SER A 694 18.28 40.91 -0.21
C SER A 694 17.77 39.82 -1.17
N TYR A 695 17.21 38.72 -0.67
CA TYR A 695 16.67 37.62 -1.48
C TYR A 695 15.27 37.99 -1.97
N ARG A 696 15.10 38.21 -3.28
CA ARG A 696 13.81 38.64 -3.87
C ARG A 696 13.44 37.79 -5.09
N ILE A 697 12.38 37.02 -4.95
CA ILE A 697 11.82 36.23 -6.06
C ILE A 697 11.03 37.20 -6.97
N PRO A 698 11.31 37.27 -8.28
CA PRO A 698 10.62 38.17 -9.20
C PRO A 698 9.11 37.90 -9.28
N SER A 699 8.28 38.92 -9.49
CA SER A 699 6.80 38.78 -9.44
C SER A 699 6.23 37.85 -10.52
N TRP A 700 6.95 37.68 -11.63
CA TRP A 700 6.57 36.75 -12.72
C TRP A 700 6.83 35.26 -12.39
N SER A 701 7.59 34.96 -11.33
CA SER A 701 7.77 33.59 -10.83
C SER A 701 6.62 33.17 -9.92
N TRP A 702 6.13 31.93 -10.08
CA TRP A 702 5.16 31.30 -9.18
C TRP A 702 5.67 31.21 -7.73
N ALA A 703 6.99 31.20 -7.52
CA ALA A 703 7.57 31.11 -6.18
C ALA A 703 7.40 32.43 -5.39
N SER A 704 7.04 33.53 -6.05
CA SER A 704 6.80 34.82 -5.39
C SER A 704 5.55 34.81 -4.50
N VAL A 705 4.48 34.12 -4.89
CA VAL A 705 3.17 34.18 -4.21
C VAL A 705 3.05 33.32 -2.95
N GLY A 706 3.86 32.27 -2.82
CA GLY A 706 3.83 31.36 -1.67
C GLY A 706 2.50 30.60 -1.52
N LYS A 707 1.83 30.25 -2.61
CA LYS A 707 0.50 29.64 -2.64
C LYS A 707 0.44 28.49 -3.65
N PRO A 708 -0.55 27.58 -3.51
CA PRO A 708 -0.90 26.64 -4.58
C PRO A 708 -1.16 27.35 -5.91
N ILE A 709 -0.48 26.91 -6.96
CA ILE A 709 -0.73 27.33 -8.34
C ILE A 709 -1.18 26.15 -9.20
N THR A 710 -1.80 26.43 -10.34
CA THR A 710 -2.14 25.45 -11.38
C THR A 710 -1.91 26.04 -12.78
N TYR A 711 -2.05 25.23 -13.83
CA TYR A 711 -1.84 25.60 -15.23
C TYR A 711 -3.02 25.12 -16.11
N SER A 712 -4.18 25.77 -16.04
CA SER A 712 -5.42 25.32 -16.71
C SER A 712 -5.30 25.14 -18.24
N PHE A 713 -4.38 25.86 -18.90
CA PHE A 713 -4.16 25.71 -20.35
C PHE A 713 -3.68 24.29 -20.74
N THR A 714 -3.05 23.55 -19.81
CA THR A 714 -2.45 22.24 -20.11
C THR A 714 -3.49 21.17 -20.44
N GLU A 715 -4.70 21.26 -19.89
CA GLU A 715 -5.79 20.33 -20.24
C GLU A 715 -6.15 20.41 -21.72
N ALA A 716 -6.19 21.61 -22.30
CA ALA A 716 -6.52 21.81 -23.71
C ALA A 716 -5.55 21.08 -24.66
N PHE A 717 -4.26 20.98 -24.29
CA PHE A 717 -3.28 20.19 -25.04
C PHE A 717 -3.36 18.68 -24.75
N ARG A 718 -3.86 18.27 -23.57
CA ARG A 718 -3.93 16.86 -23.12
C ARG A 718 -5.17 16.11 -23.60
N ILE A 719 -6.32 16.80 -23.73
CA ILE A 719 -7.63 16.15 -23.97
C ILE A 719 -8.15 16.29 -25.42
N TRP A 720 -7.53 17.14 -26.25
CA TRP A 720 -8.04 17.43 -27.59
C TRP A 720 -7.59 16.44 -28.67
N LYS A 721 -8.52 16.17 -29.59
CA LYS A 721 -8.34 15.25 -30.73
C LYS A 721 -7.46 15.80 -31.87
N TYR A 722 -7.05 17.06 -31.78
CA TYR A 722 -6.28 17.79 -32.79
C TYR A 722 -5.24 18.65 -32.07
N GLU A 723 -4.03 18.77 -32.62
CA GLU A 723 -3.00 19.67 -32.08
C GLU A 723 -3.48 21.13 -32.19
N PRO A 724 -3.55 21.90 -31.09
CA PRO A 724 -3.86 23.33 -31.14
C PRO A 724 -2.60 24.13 -31.53
N GLU A 725 -2.78 25.14 -32.39
CA GLU A 725 -1.71 26.04 -32.82
C GLU A 725 -1.71 27.30 -31.95
N ALA A 726 -0.54 27.70 -31.44
CA ALA A 726 -0.34 28.96 -30.74
C ALA A 726 0.04 30.07 -31.74
N ILE A 727 -0.88 31.00 -31.96
CA ILE A 727 -0.68 32.21 -32.75
C ILE A 727 -0.48 33.42 -31.83
N ASP A 728 -0.12 34.56 -32.40
CA ASP A 728 -0.11 35.86 -31.70
C ASP A 728 0.82 35.95 -30.46
N ILE A 729 1.82 35.06 -30.40
CA ILE A 729 2.75 34.88 -29.27
C ILE A 729 3.62 36.12 -29.03
N CYS A 730 3.75 36.54 -27.76
CA CYS A 730 4.62 37.64 -27.36
C CYS A 730 6.11 37.34 -27.56
N GLN A 731 6.90 38.36 -27.87
CA GLN A 731 8.35 38.22 -28.07
C GLN A 731 9.13 38.50 -26.79
N ILE A 732 9.87 37.49 -26.31
CA ILE A 732 10.85 37.65 -25.24
C ILE A 732 12.04 38.45 -25.79
N LYS A 733 12.42 39.55 -25.14
CA LYS A 733 13.53 40.43 -25.57
C LYS A 733 14.77 40.32 -24.69
N VAL A 734 14.57 40.34 -23.38
CA VAL A 734 15.63 40.28 -22.36
C VAL A 734 15.12 39.42 -21.21
N ILE A 735 15.99 38.58 -20.67
CA ILE A 735 15.84 38.01 -19.34
C ILE A 735 17.16 38.25 -18.61
N ASP A 736 17.09 38.76 -17.39
CA ASP A 736 18.20 38.79 -16.44
C ASP A 736 17.80 38.00 -15.19
N CYS A 737 18.73 37.22 -14.63
CA CYS A 737 18.50 36.32 -13.51
C CYS A 737 19.76 36.22 -12.65
N LYS A 738 19.75 36.93 -11.52
CA LYS A 738 20.78 36.83 -10.49
C LYS A 738 20.61 35.52 -9.75
N ARG A 739 21.51 34.56 -9.99
CA ARG A 739 21.54 33.24 -9.35
C ARG A 739 22.29 33.29 -8.02
N GLU A 740 21.94 32.42 -7.07
CA GLU A 740 22.59 32.32 -5.76
C GLU A 740 24.00 31.74 -5.85
N VAL A 741 24.16 30.69 -6.67
CA VAL A 741 25.45 30.15 -7.12
C VAL A 741 25.60 30.51 -8.60
N PRO A 742 26.43 31.50 -8.97
CA PRO A 742 26.54 31.97 -10.35
C PRO A 742 26.97 30.90 -11.36
N GLU A 743 27.72 29.90 -10.91
CA GLU A 743 28.28 28.80 -11.71
C GLU A 743 27.27 27.68 -12.01
N ASP A 744 26.19 27.57 -11.21
CA ASP A 744 25.12 26.59 -11.45
C ASP A 744 23.95 27.29 -12.17
N PRO A 745 23.70 27.00 -13.47
CA PRO A 745 22.64 27.65 -14.24
C PRO A 745 21.22 27.34 -13.73
N THR A 746 21.07 26.30 -12.90
CA THR A 746 19.84 25.86 -12.25
C THR A 746 19.73 26.25 -10.78
N SER A 747 20.68 27.02 -10.26
CA SER A 747 20.63 27.60 -8.92
C SER A 747 19.41 28.51 -8.71
N ALA A 748 19.04 28.71 -7.43
CA ALA A 748 17.95 29.58 -7.04
C ALA A 748 18.17 31.03 -7.56
N VAL A 749 17.12 31.62 -8.14
CA VAL A 749 17.17 33.02 -8.61
C VAL A 749 16.72 33.94 -7.49
N ILE A 750 17.61 34.86 -7.11
CA ILE A 750 17.47 35.75 -5.93
C ILE A 750 17.09 37.19 -6.32
N GLY A 751 16.86 37.41 -7.62
CA GLY A 751 16.41 38.65 -8.26
C GLY A 751 16.57 38.56 -9.78
N GLY A 752 15.81 39.33 -10.55
CA GLY A 752 15.88 39.30 -12.01
C GLY A 752 14.87 40.25 -12.66
N SER A 753 14.95 40.40 -13.99
CA SER A 753 13.93 41.10 -14.77
C SER A 753 13.67 40.44 -16.12
N LEU A 754 12.50 40.72 -16.68
CA LEU A 754 11.99 40.09 -17.90
C LEU A 754 11.38 41.18 -18.79
N VAL A 755 11.83 41.28 -20.05
CA VAL A 755 11.27 42.22 -21.02
C VAL A 755 10.53 41.45 -22.11
N LEU A 756 9.22 41.67 -22.20
CA LEU A 756 8.33 41.11 -23.22
C LEU A 756 7.89 42.22 -24.20
N GLN A 757 7.71 41.89 -25.48
CA GLN A 757 7.04 42.76 -26.46
C GLN A 757 5.76 42.09 -26.97
N GLY A 758 4.63 42.79 -26.90
CA GLY A 758 3.31 42.25 -27.24
C GLY A 758 2.19 43.28 -27.08
N ALA A 759 0.95 42.88 -27.36
CA ALA A 759 -0.22 43.75 -27.21
C ALA A 759 -0.46 44.06 -25.72
N PHE A 760 -0.59 45.34 -25.39
CA PHE A 760 -0.60 45.85 -24.02
C PHE A 760 -1.65 46.94 -23.83
N ALA A 761 -2.66 46.67 -23.00
CA ALA A 761 -3.85 47.52 -22.87
C ALA A 761 -4.07 47.98 -21.42
N PRO A 762 -4.38 49.27 -21.17
CA PRO A 762 -4.82 49.72 -19.86
C PRO A 762 -6.23 49.19 -19.56
N VAL A 763 -6.46 48.76 -18.32
CA VAL A 763 -7.76 48.23 -17.85
C VAL A 763 -8.09 48.72 -16.44
N GLN A 764 -9.37 48.70 -16.08
CA GLN A 764 -9.82 48.84 -14.70
C GLN A 764 -10.08 47.47 -14.07
N LEU A 765 -9.77 47.33 -12.78
CA LEU A 765 -10.04 46.13 -11.98
C LEU A 765 -11.41 46.28 -11.28
N VAL A 766 -12.26 45.27 -11.43
CA VAL A 766 -13.64 45.26 -10.89
C VAL A 766 -13.86 43.96 -10.12
N SER A 767 -14.25 44.07 -8.85
CA SER A 767 -14.44 42.92 -7.95
C SER A 767 -15.92 42.62 -7.67
N ASP A 768 -16.37 41.39 -7.93
CA ASP A 768 -17.67 40.91 -7.48
C ASP A 768 -17.56 40.36 -6.04
N ASN A 769 -18.09 41.13 -5.09
CA ASN A 769 -18.05 40.80 -3.66
C ASN A 769 -18.95 39.61 -3.27
N GLU A 770 -19.96 39.27 -4.08
CA GLU A 770 -20.82 38.11 -3.83
C GLU A 770 -20.18 36.82 -4.36
N ARG A 771 -19.51 36.89 -5.52
CA ARG A 771 -18.92 35.72 -6.20
C ARG A 771 -17.44 35.47 -5.90
N LYS A 772 -16.74 36.43 -5.29
CA LYS A 772 -15.27 36.41 -5.09
C LYS A 772 -14.47 36.30 -6.40
N VAL A 773 -15.05 36.70 -7.53
CA VAL A 773 -14.39 36.72 -8.84
C VAL A 773 -13.93 38.14 -9.15
N ALA A 774 -12.68 38.28 -9.58
CA ALA A 774 -12.15 39.53 -10.10
C ALA A 774 -12.32 39.59 -11.63
N TYR A 775 -12.56 40.79 -12.14
CA TYR A 775 -12.76 41.06 -13.56
C TYR A 775 -11.90 42.23 -14.00
N VAL A 776 -11.48 42.23 -15.26
CA VAL A 776 -10.91 43.40 -15.93
C VAL A 776 -11.94 44.00 -16.89
N GLN A 777 -11.95 45.34 -16.97
CA GLN A 777 -12.81 46.10 -17.87
C GLN A 777 -11.97 47.05 -18.73
N SER A 778 -12.27 47.09 -20.03
CA SER A 778 -11.76 48.10 -20.97
C SER A 778 -12.85 49.13 -21.28
N THR A 779 -12.45 50.34 -21.69
CA THR A 779 -13.36 51.46 -21.97
C THR A 779 -14.28 51.16 -23.16
N GLY A 780 -15.50 50.69 -22.86
CA GLY A 780 -16.59 50.51 -23.82
C GLY A 780 -17.04 49.07 -24.08
N VAL A 781 -16.38 48.05 -23.51
CA VAL A 781 -16.68 46.63 -23.79
C VAL A 781 -16.74 45.78 -22.50
N GLN A 782 -17.43 44.64 -22.63
CA GLN A 782 -17.59 43.50 -21.74
C GLN A 782 -16.46 43.25 -20.71
N THR A 783 -16.84 42.97 -19.46
CA THR A 783 -15.94 42.51 -18.40
C THR A 783 -15.43 41.09 -18.63
N LEU A 784 -14.14 40.85 -18.41
CA LEU A 784 -13.52 39.52 -18.54
C LEU A 784 -13.03 39.02 -17.17
N PRO A 785 -13.26 37.75 -16.80
CA PRO A 785 -12.80 37.20 -15.53
C PRO A 785 -11.28 37.01 -15.50
N ILE A 786 -10.68 37.15 -14.32
CA ILE A 786 -9.25 36.94 -14.07
C ILE A 786 -9.02 36.18 -12.76
N SER A 787 -7.89 35.48 -12.66
CA SER A 787 -7.36 34.98 -11.39
C SER A 787 -6.31 35.96 -10.84
N LEU A 788 -6.42 36.34 -9.56
CA LEU A 788 -5.49 37.25 -8.89
C LEU A 788 -4.49 36.47 -8.02
N ASP A 789 -3.22 36.85 -8.14
CA ASP A 789 -2.10 36.31 -7.35
C ASP A 789 -2.27 36.57 -5.84
N SER A 790 -3.10 37.56 -5.48
CA SER A 790 -3.62 37.73 -4.13
C SER A 790 -5.12 38.05 -4.11
N PRO A 791 -5.98 37.13 -3.61
CA PRO A 791 -7.40 37.40 -3.38
C PRO A 791 -7.68 38.52 -2.36
N ALA A 792 -6.68 38.94 -1.58
CA ALA A 792 -6.75 40.08 -0.66
C ALA A 792 -6.41 41.43 -1.32
N LEU A 793 -6.13 41.45 -2.63
CA LEU A 793 -5.87 42.69 -3.38
C LEU A 793 -7.21 43.39 -3.64
N VAL A 794 -7.62 44.22 -2.69
CA VAL A 794 -8.79 45.11 -2.82
C VAL A 794 -8.50 46.12 -3.93
N ALA A 795 -9.38 46.20 -4.93
CA ALA A 795 -9.28 47.19 -6.00
C ALA A 795 -9.44 48.60 -5.42
N ASN A 796 -8.36 49.37 -5.42
CA ASN A 796 -8.39 50.77 -5.01
C ASN A 796 -8.78 51.63 -6.21
N GLY A 797 -9.68 52.60 -6.03
CA GLY A 797 -10.35 53.29 -7.15
C GLY A 797 -9.44 54.12 -8.06
N ASP A 798 -8.26 54.48 -7.56
CA ASP A 798 -7.27 55.31 -8.25
C ASP A 798 -6.13 54.50 -8.93
N ASP A 799 -6.06 53.18 -8.73
CA ASP A 799 -4.98 52.35 -9.26
C ASP A 799 -5.20 51.97 -10.74
N GLN A 800 -4.22 52.27 -11.60
CA GLN A 800 -4.24 51.90 -13.02
C GLN A 800 -3.59 50.53 -13.26
N TYR A 801 -4.39 49.58 -13.73
CA TYR A 801 -3.97 48.23 -14.10
C TYR A 801 -3.81 48.07 -15.62
N TYR A 802 -3.15 47.00 -16.05
CA TYR A 802 -2.86 46.72 -17.45
C TYR A 802 -2.97 45.22 -17.75
N CYS A 803 -3.38 44.87 -18.97
CA CYS A 803 -3.34 43.52 -19.49
C CYS A 803 -2.28 43.38 -20.58
N PHE A 804 -1.54 42.27 -20.59
CA PHE A 804 -0.51 41.96 -21.60
C PHE A 804 -0.77 40.58 -22.23
N ARG A 805 -0.96 40.52 -23.55
CA ARG A 805 -1.26 39.25 -24.26
C ARG A 805 -0.02 38.36 -24.36
N LEU A 806 -0.13 37.12 -23.90
CA LEU A 806 0.93 36.11 -24.00
C LEU A 806 0.87 35.35 -25.32
N PHE A 807 -0.30 34.81 -25.68
CA PHE A 807 -0.57 34.08 -26.92
C PHE A 807 -2.10 33.89 -27.12
N THR A 808 -2.48 33.38 -28.29
CA THR A 808 -3.84 32.91 -28.59
C THR A 808 -3.77 31.50 -29.19
N LEU A 809 -4.55 30.54 -28.68
CA LEU A 809 -4.65 29.17 -29.19
C LEU A 809 -5.80 29.03 -30.20
N VAL A 810 -5.59 28.27 -31.27
CA VAL A 810 -6.62 27.93 -32.27
C VAL A 810 -6.61 26.45 -32.65
N GLY A 811 -7.77 25.89 -32.99
CA GLY A 811 -7.92 24.46 -33.32
C GLY A 811 -8.61 24.21 -34.66
N TYR A 812 -7.92 23.55 -35.60
CA TYR A 812 -8.36 23.30 -36.97
C TYR A 812 -8.84 21.86 -37.21
N ASN A 813 -9.82 21.68 -38.13
CA ASN A 813 -10.22 20.37 -38.62
C ASN A 813 -10.82 20.47 -40.05
N TYR A 814 -10.28 19.72 -41.02
CA TYR A 814 -10.71 19.70 -42.44
C TYR A 814 -11.05 21.09 -43.02
N GLY A 815 -10.19 22.08 -42.80
CA GLY A 815 -10.38 23.45 -43.32
C GLY A 815 -11.42 24.30 -42.59
N ARG A 816 -11.87 23.91 -41.38
CA ARG A 816 -12.74 24.72 -40.53
C ARG A 816 -12.23 24.74 -39.07
N PHE A 817 -12.26 25.91 -38.44
CA PHE A 817 -12.01 26.05 -37.00
C PHE A 817 -13.05 25.29 -36.17
N ARG A 818 -12.62 24.52 -35.16
CA ARG A 818 -13.50 23.87 -34.18
C ARG A 818 -13.30 24.30 -32.73
N MET A 819 -12.19 24.92 -32.36
CA MET A 819 -12.16 25.82 -31.20
C MET A 819 -12.45 27.26 -31.65
N GLY A 820 -12.86 28.10 -30.71
CA GLY A 820 -12.65 29.55 -30.80
C GLY A 820 -11.18 29.91 -30.50
N PRO A 821 -10.76 31.16 -30.78
CA PRO A 821 -9.44 31.64 -30.41
C PRO A 821 -9.34 31.90 -28.89
N GLU A 822 -8.75 30.97 -28.13
CA GLU A 822 -8.54 31.13 -26.68
C GLU A 822 -7.32 32.02 -26.42
N THR A 823 -7.50 33.20 -25.82
CA THR A 823 -6.42 34.17 -25.57
C THR A 823 -6.03 34.20 -24.10
N ARG A 824 -4.73 33.99 -23.80
CA ARG A 824 -4.17 34.05 -22.44
C ARG A 824 -3.38 35.35 -22.26
N PHE A 825 -3.56 36.01 -21.11
CA PHE A 825 -2.94 37.32 -20.84
C PHE A 825 -2.58 37.51 -19.36
N LEU A 826 -1.49 38.24 -19.10
CA LEU A 826 -1.10 38.66 -17.75
C LEU A 826 -1.90 39.90 -17.31
N VAL A 827 -2.11 40.03 -16.00
CA VAL A 827 -2.64 41.22 -15.35
C VAL A 827 -1.52 41.86 -14.52
N LEU A 828 -1.24 43.15 -14.78
CA LEU A 828 -0.07 43.86 -14.31
C LEU A 828 -0.44 45.16 -13.58
N LYS A 829 0.34 45.51 -12.55
CA LYS A 829 0.39 46.86 -11.94
C LYS A 829 1.75 47.50 -12.20
N ARG A 830 1.89 48.81 -12.01
CA ARG A 830 3.22 49.46 -11.99
C ARG A 830 4.05 48.96 -10.80
N SER A 831 5.35 48.78 -11.01
CA SER A 831 6.24 48.28 -9.97
C SER A 831 6.49 49.32 -8.89
N THR A 832 6.40 48.89 -7.64
CA THR A 832 6.78 49.63 -6.43
C THR A 832 8.29 49.62 -6.17
N TYR A 833 9.06 48.81 -6.90
CA TYR A 833 10.50 48.62 -6.69
C TYR A 833 11.39 49.17 -7.81
N LYS A 834 10.87 49.31 -9.04
CA LYS A 834 11.61 49.88 -10.18
C LYS A 834 10.71 50.77 -11.02
N GLU A 835 11.07 52.06 -11.12
CA GLU A 835 10.34 53.02 -11.95
C GLU A 835 10.32 52.57 -13.42
N GLY A 836 9.15 52.68 -14.06
CA GLY A 836 8.92 52.26 -15.45
C GLY A 836 8.66 50.76 -15.64
N ALA A 837 9.01 49.91 -14.67
CA ALA A 837 8.71 48.47 -14.70
C ALA A 837 7.34 48.14 -14.11
N PHE A 838 6.95 46.87 -14.22
CA PHE A 838 5.67 46.33 -13.80
C PHE A 838 5.85 45.13 -12.87
N GLU A 839 4.86 44.90 -12.01
CA GLU A 839 4.73 43.68 -11.20
C GLU A 839 3.52 42.87 -11.70
N ARG A 840 3.66 41.55 -11.75
CA ARG A 840 2.54 40.63 -11.97
C ARG A 840 1.58 40.69 -10.77
N ILE A 841 0.27 40.65 -11.04
CA ILE A 841 -0.77 40.50 -10.00
C ILE A 841 -1.85 39.48 -10.35
N GLY A 842 -1.79 38.86 -11.53
CA GLY A 842 -2.74 37.83 -11.94
C GLY A 842 -2.60 37.43 -13.41
N VAL A 843 -3.54 36.61 -13.86
CA VAL A 843 -3.65 36.11 -15.23
C VAL A 843 -5.13 36.01 -15.61
N GLY A 844 -5.43 36.16 -16.90
CA GLY A 844 -6.77 36.02 -17.46
C GLY A 844 -6.81 35.13 -18.69
N VAL A 845 -8.00 34.60 -18.96
CA VAL A 845 -8.34 33.87 -20.17
C VAL A 845 -9.54 34.53 -20.83
N TRP A 846 -9.54 34.55 -22.15
CA TRP A 846 -10.70 34.89 -22.96
C TRP A 846 -10.96 33.78 -23.98
N ASP A 847 -12.21 33.35 -24.11
CA ASP A 847 -12.64 32.26 -24.98
C ASP A 847 -13.97 32.61 -25.66
N ASP A 848 -14.14 32.12 -26.89
CA ASP A 848 -15.34 32.27 -27.74
C ASP A 848 -15.72 30.92 -28.39
N ASN A 849 -15.47 29.80 -27.69
CA ASN A 849 -15.76 28.43 -28.14
C ASN A 849 -17.22 28.16 -28.57
N PHE A 850 -18.16 29.04 -28.24
CA PHE A 850 -19.58 28.94 -28.62
C PHE A 850 -20.09 30.07 -29.53
N GLY A 851 -19.27 31.06 -29.90
CA GLY A 851 -19.70 32.25 -30.63
C GLY A 851 -19.10 32.43 -32.03
N GLU A 852 -18.86 33.69 -32.41
CA GLU A 852 -18.51 34.09 -33.79
C GLU A 852 -17.01 33.96 -34.11
N LYS A 853 -16.18 33.54 -33.15
CA LYS A 853 -14.71 33.39 -33.23
C LYS A 853 -14.00 34.72 -33.43
N LYS A 854 -14.37 35.70 -32.61
CA LYS A 854 -13.78 37.05 -32.61
C LYS A 854 -12.36 37.05 -32.01
N PRO A 855 -11.55 38.09 -32.24
CA PRO A 855 -10.36 38.33 -31.40
C PRO A 855 -10.77 38.77 -29.98
N CYS A 856 -9.87 38.58 -29.01
CA CYS A 856 -10.10 39.04 -27.64
C CYS A 856 -10.27 40.58 -27.59
N PRO A 857 -11.38 41.10 -27.02
CA PRO A 857 -11.73 42.52 -27.11
C PRO A 857 -10.77 43.47 -26.36
N LEU A 858 -9.90 42.95 -25.49
CA LEU A 858 -8.87 43.76 -24.83
C LEU A 858 -7.69 44.13 -25.76
N PHE A 859 -7.53 43.44 -26.89
CA PHE A 859 -6.34 43.54 -27.74
C PHE A 859 -6.67 43.88 -29.21
N VAL A 860 -7.89 44.32 -29.49
CA VAL A 860 -8.30 44.84 -30.80
C VAL A 860 -7.74 46.26 -30.96
N ASP A 861 -7.08 46.53 -32.08
CA ASP A 861 -6.47 47.83 -32.43
C ASP A 861 -5.47 48.38 -31.39
N VAL A 862 -4.80 47.48 -30.64
CA VAL A 862 -3.78 47.83 -29.62
C VAL A 862 -2.36 47.70 -30.18
N GLU A 863 -1.59 48.80 -30.10
CA GLU A 863 -0.18 48.84 -30.51
C GLU A 863 0.73 47.96 -29.61
N PRO A 864 1.73 47.24 -30.17
CA PRO A 864 2.64 46.42 -29.37
C PRO A 864 3.63 47.24 -28.53
N ALA A 865 3.56 47.11 -27.20
CA ALA A 865 4.49 47.74 -26.27
C ALA A 865 5.60 46.77 -25.84
N ALA A 866 6.75 47.32 -25.44
CA ALA A 866 7.76 46.60 -24.66
C ALA A 866 7.53 46.86 -23.17
N VAL A 867 7.42 45.80 -22.37
CA VAL A 867 7.06 45.83 -20.95
C VAL A 867 8.15 45.12 -20.16
N GLU A 868 8.79 45.82 -19.22
CA GLU A 868 9.69 45.21 -18.23
C GLU A 868 8.92 44.77 -16.99
N MET A 869 9.14 43.53 -16.57
CA MET A 869 8.64 42.94 -15.33
C MET A 869 9.80 42.63 -14.37
N VAL A 870 9.56 42.82 -13.07
CA VAL A 870 10.53 42.58 -11.98
C VAL A 870 9.97 41.71 -10.86
#